data_AF-A0ABD3B7X3-F1
#
_entry.id   AF-A0ABD3B7X3-F1
#
_cell.length_a   1.000
_cell.length_b   1.000
_cell.length_c   1.000
_cell.angle_alpha   90.00
_cell.angle_beta   90.00
_cell.angle_gamma   90.00
#
_symmetry.space_group_name_H-M   'P 1'
#
loop_
_entity.id
_entity.type
_entity.pdbx_description
1 polymer ?
#
loop_
_entity_poly.entity_id
_entity_poly.type
_entity_poly.pdbx_seq_one_letter_code
_entity_poly.pdbx_strand_id
1 'polypeptide(L)'
;MELSPRAAELTTLLESRISNFYTNLKVDEIGRVVSVGDGIARVYGLNEIQAGEMVEFSSGVKGIALNLENENVGIVVFGSDTAIKEGDLVKRTGSIVDVPAGKAMLGRVVDALGVPIDGRGALSAHERRRVEVKAPGIIERKSVHEPMQTGLKAVDSLVPIGRGQRELIIGDRQTGKTAIAIDTILNQKQLNSKATSESETLYCVYVAIGQKRSTVAQLVQILSEANALEYSILVAATASDPAPLQFLAPYSGCAMGEYFRDNGMHALIIYDDLSKQAVAYRQMSLLLRRPPGREAFPGDVFYLHSRLLERAAKRSDQTGAGSLTALPVIETQAGDVSAYIPTNVISITDGQICLETELFYRGIRPAINVGLSVSRVGSAAQLKAMKQVCGSLKLELAQYREVAAFAQFGSDLDAATQALLNRGARLTEILKQPQYTPLPIEKQILVIYAAVNGFCDRMPLDKIDQYEKQILSTVKPELLQSLKGTLTKEKKIGLMMIGFRLCPRIKKWMPLFNYIPLLWVLLSAIFELYSFAGMMQVTPNTSPSRSDINSGWTDLLVSRSNPNSDHNHDSTSNSQERDVPPFERFPYDPDEVIGGDSVNFIQRRLLSRLQFPSAEEIERARIDAEDRFEVKVDIIRIMTALHPEGDWLRRGARALDNNHTQTGEESHKNLSYFLDDLNIRGLESETFQNLIDLSGEAPSNGRKGEW
;
A
#
# COMPACT_ATOMS: atom_id res chain seq x y z
N MET A 1 -17.70 64.44 18.52
CA MET A 1 -16.71 63.48 17.99
C MET A 1 -17.04 62.14 18.63
N GLU A 2 -17.90 61.36 17.99
CA GLU A 2 -18.15 59.98 18.42
C GLU A 2 -16.88 59.17 18.14
N LEU A 3 -16.27 58.68 19.21
CA LEU A 3 -15.11 57.81 19.14
C LEU A 3 -15.53 56.48 18.50
N SER A 4 -14.69 55.95 17.62
CA SER A 4 -14.94 54.67 16.96
C SER A 4 -15.09 53.53 18.00
N PRO A 5 -15.84 52.46 17.71
CA PRO A 5 -16.09 51.36 18.65
C PRO A 5 -14.80 50.75 19.23
N ARG A 6 -13.73 50.69 18.42
CA ARG A 6 -12.39 50.24 18.84
C ARG A 6 -11.75 51.12 19.92
N ALA A 7 -12.00 52.43 19.89
CA ALA A 7 -11.43 53.34 20.86
C ALA A 7 -12.13 53.22 22.23
N ALA A 8 -13.44 52.95 22.24
CA ALA A 8 -14.19 52.72 23.48
C ALA A 8 -13.75 51.43 24.20
N GLU A 9 -13.53 50.34 23.46
CA GLU A 9 -13.00 49.07 23.99
C GLU A 9 -11.57 49.20 24.55
N LEU A 10 -10.70 49.95 23.86
CA LEU A 10 -9.35 50.23 24.35
C LEU A 10 -9.36 51.05 25.65
N THR A 11 -10.33 51.96 25.80
CA THR A 11 -10.41 52.84 26.97
C THR A 11 -10.87 52.08 28.21
N THR A 12 -11.86 51.19 28.09
CA THR A 12 -12.31 50.33 29.19
C THR A 12 -11.26 49.29 29.59
N LEU A 13 -10.52 48.73 28.62
CA LEU A 13 -9.37 47.87 28.89
C LEU A 13 -8.25 48.61 29.63
N LEU A 14 -7.93 49.85 29.23
CA LEU A 14 -6.91 50.66 29.89
C LEU A 14 -7.33 51.11 31.30
N GLU A 15 -8.59 51.51 31.50
CA GLU A 15 -9.13 51.81 32.83
C GLU A 15 -9.08 50.58 33.75
N SER A 16 -9.40 49.39 33.22
CA SER A 16 -9.30 48.15 33.98
C SER A 16 -7.85 47.79 34.35
N ARG A 17 -6.87 48.09 33.48
CA ARG A 17 -5.45 47.87 33.78
C ARG A 17 -4.92 48.79 34.88
N ILE A 18 -5.41 50.02 34.94
CA ILE A 18 -5.03 51.00 35.97
C ILE A 18 -5.65 50.63 37.33
N SER A 19 -6.88 50.13 37.34
CA SER A 19 -7.60 49.77 38.58
C SER A 19 -7.23 48.39 39.15
N ASN A 20 -6.67 47.48 38.34
CA ASN A 20 -6.37 46.09 38.73
C ASN A 20 -4.97 45.82 39.31
N PHE A 21 -4.18 46.84 39.66
CA PHE A 21 -2.81 46.66 40.18
C PHE A 21 -2.73 45.82 41.48
N TYR A 22 -3.86 45.65 42.20
CA TYR A 22 -3.98 44.81 43.41
C TYR A 22 -4.56 43.39 43.15
N THR A 23 -4.89 43.04 41.90
CA THR A 23 -5.60 41.78 41.51
C THR A 23 -4.74 40.81 40.69
N ASN A 24 -3.43 41.01 40.61
CA ASN A 24 -2.52 40.21 39.77
C ASN A 24 -2.61 38.69 40.06
N LEU A 25 -2.84 38.27 41.31
CA LEU A 25 -2.88 36.84 41.68
C LEU A 25 -4.07 36.04 41.11
N LYS A 26 -5.15 36.67 40.59
CA LYS A 26 -6.32 35.95 40.03
C LYS A 26 -6.33 35.86 38.51
N VAL A 27 -5.52 36.66 37.80
CA VAL A 27 -5.49 36.71 36.33
C VAL A 27 -4.62 35.60 35.73
N ASP A 28 -3.69 35.04 36.52
CA ASP A 28 -2.80 33.96 36.07
C ASP A 28 -3.55 32.64 35.78
N GLU A 29 -4.67 32.41 36.47
CA GLU A 29 -5.47 31.17 36.37
C GLU A 29 -6.84 31.37 35.69
N ILE A 30 -7.37 32.59 35.67
CA ILE A 30 -8.70 32.91 35.17
C ILE A 30 -8.60 33.93 34.05
N GLY A 31 -9.24 33.62 32.92
CA GLY A 31 -9.40 34.51 31.78
C GLY A 31 -10.83 34.98 31.59
N ARG A 32 -11.00 35.99 30.73
CA ARG A 32 -12.30 36.48 30.26
C ARG A 32 -12.38 36.42 28.74
N VAL A 33 -13.49 35.90 28.22
CA VAL A 33 -13.74 35.87 26.78
C VAL A 33 -13.88 37.30 26.26
N VAL A 34 -13.05 37.67 25.29
CA VAL A 34 -13.11 38.97 24.58
C VAL A 34 -13.98 38.85 23.34
N SER A 35 -13.92 37.72 22.65
CA SER A 35 -14.76 37.42 21.50
C SER A 35 -14.85 35.93 21.30
N VAL A 36 -15.96 35.48 20.70
CA VAL A 36 -16.18 34.10 20.31
C VAL A 36 -16.90 34.07 18.97
N GLY A 37 -16.48 33.17 18.08
CA GLY A 37 -17.11 32.96 16.79
C GLY A 37 -16.50 31.77 16.06
N ASP A 38 -17.34 31.03 15.32
CA ASP A 38 -16.96 29.86 14.52
C ASP A 38 -16.15 28.81 15.32
N GLY A 39 -16.50 28.60 16.60
CA GLY A 39 -15.79 27.66 17.48
C GLY A 39 -14.40 28.11 17.96
N ILE A 40 -14.05 29.39 17.82
CA ILE A 40 -12.82 29.98 18.38
C ILE A 40 -13.19 31.09 19.36
N ALA A 41 -12.61 31.03 20.56
CA ALA A 41 -12.70 32.08 21.56
C ALA A 41 -11.34 32.76 21.73
N ARG A 42 -11.34 34.10 21.82
CA ARG A 42 -10.19 34.89 22.25
C ARG A 42 -10.37 35.24 23.71
N VAL A 43 -9.40 34.92 24.54
CA VAL A 43 -9.50 35.06 26.00
C VAL A 43 -8.38 35.94 26.52
N TYR A 44 -8.72 36.96 27.27
CA TYR A 44 -7.77 37.83 27.97
C TYR A 44 -7.44 37.24 29.35
N GLY A 45 -6.17 37.30 29.77
CA GLY A 45 -5.67 36.69 31.00
C GLY A 45 -5.06 35.31 30.74
N LEU A 46 -5.16 34.40 31.71
CA LEU A 46 -4.55 33.06 31.65
C LEU A 46 -3.02 33.14 31.44
N ASN A 47 -2.33 34.06 32.11
CA ASN A 47 -0.92 34.38 31.84
C ASN A 47 0.03 33.16 31.92
N GLU A 48 -0.29 32.21 32.78
CA GLU A 48 0.53 31.01 33.03
C GLU A 48 0.07 29.79 32.20
N ILE A 49 -0.84 29.96 31.24
CA ILE A 49 -1.36 28.85 30.41
C ILE A 49 -0.30 28.26 29.50
N GLN A 50 -0.31 26.94 29.38
CA GLN A 50 0.58 26.21 28.50
C GLN A 50 -0.05 25.98 27.12
N ALA A 51 0.78 25.90 26.09
CA ALA A 51 0.32 25.48 24.76
C ALA A 51 -0.21 24.04 24.82
N GLY A 52 -1.42 23.82 24.31
CA GLY A 52 -2.10 22.53 24.38
C GLY A 52 -2.76 22.23 25.73
N GLU A 53 -2.82 23.21 26.64
CA GLU A 53 -3.56 23.09 27.90
C GLU A 53 -5.07 23.11 27.65
N MET A 54 -5.81 22.29 28.40
CA MET A 54 -7.26 22.30 28.40
C MET A 54 -7.78 23.45 29.26
N VAL A 55 -8.90 24.04 28.83
CA VAL A 55 -9.62 25.04 29.59
C VAL A 55 -11.09 24.67 29.70
N GLU A 56 -11.74 25.24 30.70
CA GLU A 56 -13.18 25.11 30.94
C GLU A 56 -13.82 26.50 30.98
N PHE A 57 -14.81 26.70 30.11
CA PHE A 57 -15.64 27.90 30.10
C PHE A 57 -16.67 27.83 31.23
N SER A 58 -17.18 28.97 31.68
CA SER A 58 -18.21 29.02 32.73
C SER A 58 -19.50 28.25 32.40
N SER A 59 -19.76 27.99 31.11
CA SER A 59 -20.84 27.14 30.60
C SER A 59 -20.58 25.64 30.73
N GLY A 60 -19.40 25.22 31.21
CA GLY A 60 -18.95 23.83 31.27
C GLY A 60 -18.40 23.30 29.94
N VAL A 61 -18.45 24.09 28.87
CA VAL A 61 -17.81 23.74 27.59
C VAL A 61 -16.30 23.72 27.80
N LYS A 62 -15.62 22.75 27.16
CA LYS A 62 -14.16 22.64 27.20
C LYS A 62 -13.54 23.22 25.94
N GLY A 63 -12.28 23.62 26.05
CA GLY A 63 -11.48 24.05 24.91
C GLY A 63 -10.00 23.71 25.07
N ILE A 64 -9.22 23.98 24.04
CA ILE A 64 -7.77 23.81 24.02
C ILE A 64 -7.09 25.13 23.61
N ALA A 65 -6.06 25.52 24.35
CA ALA A 65 -5.23 26.66 23.99
C ALA A 65 -4.27 26.28 22.85
N LEU A 66 -4.42 26.91 21.67
CA LEU A 66 -3.56 26.63 20.51
C LEU A 66 -2.63 27.79 20.16
N ASN A 67 -3.10 29.04 20.29
CA ASN A 67 -2.29 30.23 20.02
C ASN A 67 -2.13 31.02 21.32
N LEU A 68 -0.89 31.29 21.71
CA LEU A 68 -0.56 32.17 22.83
C LEU A 68 -0.04 33.49 22.26
N GLU A 69 -0.86 34.53 22.29
CA GLU A 69 -0.50 35.88 21.83
C GLU A 69 -0.17 36.77 23.04
N ASN A 70 0.50 37.91 22.81
CA ASN A 70 0.93 38.81 23.89
C ASN A 70 -0.24 39.37 24.73
N GLU A 71 -1.41 39.53 24.13
CA GLU A 71 -2.57 40.17 24.77
C GLU A 71 -3.75 39.24 24.99
N ASN A 72 -3.79 38.09 24.32
CA ASN A 72 -4.90 37.15 24.41
C ASN A 72 -4.44 35.72 24.08
N VAL A 73 -5.29 34.76 24.45
CA VAL A 73 -5.12 33.35 24.16
C VAL A 73 -6.20 32.92 23.17
N GLY A 74 -5.78 32.35 22.05
CA GLY A 74 -6.67 31.71 21.08
C GLY A 74 -7.02 30.30 21.54
N ILE A 75 -8.27 30.14 21.98
CA ILE A 75 -8.82 28.88 22.47
C ILE A 75 -9.78 28.32 21.45
N VAL A 76 -9.55 27.06 21.08
CA VAL A 76 -10.45 26.31 20.21
C VAL A 76 -11.46 25.55 21.06
N VAL A 77 -12.74 25.68 20.73
CA VAL A 77 -13.87 25.20 21.52
C VAL A 77 -14.27 23.77 21.10
N PHE A 78 -14.41 22.86 22.05
CA PHE A 78 -14.78 21.45 21.80
C PHE A 78 -16.30 21.19 21.79
N GLY A 79 -17.11 22.17 22.16
CA GLY A 79 -18.57 22.08 22.17
C GLY A 79 -19.24 23.15 21.31
N SER A 80 -20.51 23.44 21.61
CA SER A 80 -21.22 24.53 20.95
C SER A 80 -20.70 25.88 21.45
N ASP A 81 -20.32 26.74 20.52
CA ASP A 81 -19.93 28.13 20.77
C ASP A 81 -21.12 29.03 21.15
N THR A 82 -22.36 28.66 20.77
CA THR A 82 -23.59 29.38 21.16
C THR A 82 -23.81 29.49 22.67
N ALA A 83 -23.19 28.60 23.45
CA ALA A 83 -23.25 28.59 24.91
C ALA A 83 -22.21 29.51 25.56
N ILE A 84 -21.32 30.12 24.78
CA ILE A 84 -20.24 30.99 25.25
C ILE A 84 -20.57 32.43 24.85
N LYS A 85 -20.37 33.38 25.76
CA LYS A 85 -20.59 34.81 25.53
C LYS A 85 -19.34 35.62 25.85
N GLU A 86 -19.28 36.82 25.29
CA GLU A 86 -18.29 37.81 25.68
C GLU A 86 -18.41 38.14 27.18
N GLY A 87 -17.27 38.25 27.84
CA GLY A 87 -17.17 38.45 29.29
C GLY A 87 -17.19 37.17 30.12
N ASP A 88 -17.52 36.02 29.53
CA ASP A 88 -17.55 34.74 30.25
C ASP A 88 -16.19 34.40 30.85
N LEU A 89 -16.21 33.80 32.03
CA LEU A 89 -15.00 33.34 32.70
C LEU A 89 -14.51 32.03 32.06
N VAL A 90 -13.19 31.93 31.94
CA VAL A 90 -12.48 30.74 31.46
C VAL A 90 -11.46 30.35 32.52
N LYS A 91 -11.44 29.07 32.87
CA LYS A 91 -10.51 28.53 33.87
C LYS A 91 -9.59 27.51 33.22
N ARG A 92 -8.34 27.52 33.67
CA ARG A 92 -7.35 26.50 33.35
C ARG A 92 -7.67 25.19 34.04
N THR A 93 -7.41 24.06 33.37
CA THR A 93 -7.44 22.76 34.05
C THR A 93 -6.08 22.38 34.64
N GLY A 94 -5.00 23.08 34.28
CA GLY A 94 -3.63 22.76 34.72
C GLY A 94 -3.05 21.51 34.05
N SER A 95 -3.74 20.96 33.05
CA SER A 95 -3.33 19.75 32.33
C SER A 95 -3.37 19.95 30.82
N ILE A 96 -2.30 19.50 30.16
CA ILE A 96 -2.30 19.28 28.71
C ILE A 96 -3.38 18.24 28.39
N VAL A 97 -4.05 18.39 27.24
CA VAL A 97 -5.16 17.51 26.84
C VAL A 97 -4.80 16.02 27.04
N ASP A 98 -5.60 15.36 27.86
CA ASP A 98 -5.49 13.96 28.19
C ASP A 98 -6.86 13.26 28.11
N VAL A 99 -6.84 11.94 27.94
CA VAL A 99 -8.04 11.10 27.79
C VAL A 99 -7.92 9.87 28.68
N PRO A 100 -9.05 9.30 29.12
CA PRO A 100 -9.05 8.00 29.78
C PRO A 100 -8.52 6.91 28.83
N ALA A 101 -7.64 6.07 29.36
CA ALA A 101 -7.09 4.90 28.69
C ALA A 101 -7.07 3.72 29.66
N GLY A 102 -7.21 2.51 29.13
CA GLY A 102 -7.23 1.28 29.92
C GLY A 102 -8.24 0.25 29.44
N LYS A 103 -8.22 -0.93 30.07
CA LYS A 103 -9.15 -2.02 29.73
C LYS A 103 -10.62 -1.67 30.00
N ALA A 104 -10.92 -0.73 30.90
CA ALA A 104 -12.27 -0.26 31.16
C ALA A 104 -12.96 0.40 29.94
N MET A 105 -12.18 0.76 28.92
CA MET A 105 -12.67 1.32 27.66
C MET A 105 -13.20 0.25 26.70
N LEU A 106 -12.84 -1.03 26.89
CA LEU A 106 -13.26 -2.12 26.02
C LEU A 106 -14.78 -2.29 26.07
N GLY A 107 -15.39 -2.48 24.89
CA GLY A 107 -16.84 -2.56 24.76
C GLY A 107 -17.57 -1.23 24.91
N ARG A 108 -16.86 -0.10 24.95
CA ARG A 108 -17.44 1.23 25.10
C ARG A 108 -17.38 2.03 23.80
N VAL A 109 -18.36 2.90 23.63
CA VAL A 109 -18.34 3.95 22.61
C VAL A 109 -18.14 5.28 23.31
N VAL A 110 -17.08 5.99 22.96
CA VAL A 110 -16.67 7.26 23.57
C VAL A 110 -16.52 8.36 22.53
N ASP A 111 -16.65 9.61 22.95
CA ASP A 111 -16.33 10.78 22.12
C ASP A 111 -14.80 11.02 22.03
N ALA A 112 -14.40 12.08 21.34
CA ALA A 112 -12.97 12.43 21.20
C ALA A 112 -12.30 12.90 22.51
N LEU A 113 -13.05 13.19 23.57
CA LEU A 113 -12.52 13.49 24.91
C LEU A 113 -12.52 12.26 25.83
N GLY A 114 -12.97 11.10 25.32
CA GLY A 114 -13.08 9.85 26.06
C GLY A 114 -14.31 9.77 26.97
N VAL A 115 -15.30 10.66 26.78
CA VAL A 115 -16.58 10.61 27.51
C VAL A 115 -17.46 9.55 26.86
N PRO A 116 -18.06 8.61 27.63
CA PRO A 116 -18.96 7.62 27.07
C PRO A 116 -20.24 8.20 26.50
N ILE A 117 -20.58 7.77 25.29
CA ILE A 117 -21.79 8.17 24.56
C ILE A 117 -22.71 6.98 24.23
N ASP A 118 -22.39 5.80 24.77
CA ASP A 118 -23.16 4.55 24.59
C ASP A 118 -24.33 4.37 25.55
N GLY A 119 -24.54 5.31 26.49
CA GLY A 119 -25.59 5.22 27.50
C GLY A 119 -25.35 4.18 28.60
N ARG A 120 -24.18 3.54 28.65
CA ARG A 120 -23.84 2.49 29.64
C ARG A 120 -23.25 3.02 30.96
N GLY A 121 -23.41 4.32 31.23
CA GLY A 121 -22.91 4.98 32.43
C GLY A 121 -21.42 5.38 32.34
N ALA A 122 -20.86 5.87 33.45
CA ALA A 122 -19.47 6.33 33.50
C ALA A 122 -18.46 5.17 33.36
N LEU A 123 -17.21 5.49 33.01
CA LEU A 123 -16.11 4.52 32.99
C LEU A 123 -15.63 4.26 34.42
N SER A 124 -15.44 2.99 34.79
CA SER A 124 -14.72 2.60 35.99
C SER A 124 -13.20 2.79 35.80
N ALA A 125 -12.41 2.46 36.83
CA ALA A 125 -10.94 2.44 36.88
C ALA A 125 -10.22 2.58 35.52
N HIS A 126 -9.74 3.79 35.24
CA HIS A 126 -8.98 4.14 34.04
C HIS A 126 -7.80 5.03 34.45
N GLU A 127 -6.71 4.97 33.68
CA GLU A 127 -5.63 5.95 33.78
C GLU A 127 -5.88 7.07 32.79
N ARG A 128 -5.31 8.26 33.03
CA ARG A 128 -5.33 9.35 32.05
C ARG A 128 -4.01 9.37 31.30
N ARG A 129 -4.07 9.46 29.98
CA ARG A 129 -2.90 9.61 29.10
C ARG A 129 -3.04 10.86 28.26
N ARG A 130 -1.94 11.60 28.12
CA ARG A 130 -1.86 12.73 27.20
C ARG A 130 -2.12 12.26 25.78
N VAL A 131 -2.93 12.99 25.04
CA VAL A 131 -3.28 12.65 23.65
C VAL A 131 -2.10 12.86 22.71
N GLU A 132 -1.21 13.81 23.02
CA GLU A 132 0.02 14.08 22.30
C GLU A 132 1.21 13.64 23.14
N VAL A 133 1.84 12.53 22.72
CA VAL A 133 3.10 12.03 23.25
C VAL A 133 4.07 11.77 22.10
N LYS A 134 5.37 11.80 22.42
CA LYS A 134 6.41 11.51 21.45
C LYS A 134 6.34 10.04 21.02
N ALA A 135 6.50 9.79 19.72
CA ALA A 135 6.59 8.45 19.18
C ALA A 135 7.82 7.69 19.73
N PRO A 136 7.76 6.35 19.84
CA PRO A 136 8.92 5.52 20.18
C PRO A 136 10.13 5.82 19.29
N GLY A 137 11.30 5.98 19.90
CA GLY A 137 12.57 6.14 19.18
C GLY A 137 13.03 4.84 18.49
N ILE A 138 14.05 4.91 17.64
CA ILE A 138 14.55 3.76 16.86
C ILE A 138 14.98 2.58 17.77
N ILE A 139 15.71 2.87 18.86
CA ILE A 139 16.22 1.85 19.81
C ILE A 139 15.08 1.12 20.54
N GLU A 140 13.96 1.81 20.75
CA GLU A 140 12.79 1.26 21.44
C GLU A 140 11.90 0.42 20.52
N ARG A 141 12.23 0.33 19.23
CA ARG A 141 11.49 -0.43 18.23
C ARG A 141 12.17 -1.76 17.93
N LYS A 142 11.39 -2.70 17.41
CA LYS A 142 11.85 -3.96 16.83
C LYS A 142 11.27 -4.12 15.43
N SER A 143 11.98 -4.82 14.55
CA SER A 143 11.47 -5.14 13.22
C SER A 143 10.14 -5.90 13.31
N VAL A 144 9.21 -5.54 12.43
CA VAL A 144 7.92 -6.23 12.31
C VAL A 144 8.16 -7.64 11.76
N HIS A 145 7.77 -8.66 12.53
CA HIS A 145 8.03 -10.07 12.23
C HIS A 145 6.84 -11.00 12.55
N GLU A 146 5.80 -10.47 13.20
CA GLU A 146 4.60 -11.21 13.56
C GLU A 146 3.45 -10.78 12.62
N PRO A 147 2.72 -11.72 12.02
CA PRO A 147 1.58 -11.40 11.15
C PRO A 147 0.40 -10.82 11.96
N MET A 148 -0.29 -9.85 11.38
CA MET A 148 -1.62 -9.41 11.80
C MET A 148 -2.62 -9.86 10.74
N GLN A 149 -3.38 -10.92 11.06
CA GLN A 149 -4.24 -11.57 10.08
C GLN A 149 -5.54 -10.80 9.90
N THR A 150 -5.86 -10.43 8.66
CA THR A 150 -7.11 -9.74 8.33
C THR A 150 -8.28 -10.70 8.10
N GLY A 151 -7.99 -11.96 7.76
CA GLY A 151 -9.02 -12.92 7.38
C GLY A 151 -9.47 -12.75 5.92
N LEU A 152 -8.86 -11.83 5.18
CA LEU A 152 -9.14 -11.57 3.77
C LEU A 152 -8.06 -12.20 2.91
N LYS A 153 -8.44 -13.16 2.05
CA LYS A 153 -7.51 -13.88 1.16
C LYS A 153 -6.61 -12.90 0.42
N ALA A 154 -7.20 -11.91 -0.25
CA ALA A 154 -6.49 -10.93 -1.06
C ALA A 154 -5.47 -10.09 -0.27
N VAL A 155 -5.79 -9.70 0.97
CA VAL A 155 -4.89 -8.89 1.81
C VAL A 155 -3.76 -9.78 2.36
N ASP A 156 -4.12 -10.86 3.06
CA ASP A 156 -3.15 -11.73 3.74
C ASP A 156 -2.18 -12.41 2.75
N SER A 157 -2.60 -12.63 1.48
CA SER A 157 -1.75 -13.20 0.44
C SER A 157 -0.91 -12.18 -0.34
N LEU A 158 -1.49 -11.03 -0.73
CA LEU A 158 -0.84 -10.08 -1.66
C LEU A 158 -0.15 -8.90 -0.97
N VAL A 159 -0.75 -8.40 0.10
CA VAL A 159 -0.35 -7.20 0.84
C VAL A 159 -0.43 -7.48 2.34
N PRO A 160 0.43 -8.38 2.84
CA PRO A 160 0.37 -8.82 4.23
C PRO A 160 0.66 -7.67 5.19
N ILE A 161 -0.02 -7.70 6.32
CA ILE A 161 0.09 -6.70 7.39
C ILE A 161 0.70 -7.35 8.62
N GLY A 162 1.71 -6.72 9.21
CA GLY A 162 2.36 -7.20 10.43
C GLY A 162 1.99 -6.40 11.67
N ARG A 163 2.18 -7.00 12.85
CA ARG A 163 1.95 -6.35 14.14
C ARG A 163 2.93 -5.19 14.34
N GLY A 164 2.42 -3.97 14.44
CA GLY A 164 3.22 -2.75 14.52
C GLY A 164 3.46 -2.05 13.18
N GLN A 165 2.90 -2.56 12.08
CA GLN A 165 2.94 -1.94 10.75
C GLN A 165 1.87 -0.86 10.59
N ARG A 166 2.10 0.08 9.66
CA ARG A 166 1.13 1.08 9.22
C ARG A 166 0.74 0.78 7.78
N GLU A 167 -0.48 0.33 7.54
CA GLU A 167 -0.95 -0.02 6.20
C GLU A 167 -2.15 0.84 5.79
N LEU A 168 -1.96 1.69 4.79
CA LEU A 168 -3.00 2.61 4.31
C LEU A 168 -4.10 1.87 3.57
N ILE A 169 -5.38 2.15 3.84
CA ILE A 169 -6.51 1.75 3.00
C ILE A 169 -6.97 2.98 2.23
N ILE A 170 -6.72 3.01 0.92
CA ILE A 170 -7.00 4.17 0.07
C ILE A 170 -7.94 3.80 -1.07
N GLY A 171 -8.86 4.69 -1.40
CA GLY A 171 -9.72 4.55 -2.57
C GLY A 171 -10.95 5.43 -2.49
N ASP A 172 -11.75 5.40 -3.54
CA ASP A 172 -12.91 6.26 -3.67
C ASP A 172 -14.02 5.89 -2.69
N ARG A 173 -15.01 6.76 -2.61
CA ARG A 173 -16.24 6.51 -1.87
C ARG A 173 -16.89 5.18 -2.31
N GLN A 174 -17.45 4.43 -1.36
CA GLN A 174 -18.18 3.17 -1.61
C GLN A 174 -17.38 2.02 -2.27
N THR A 175 -16.06 2.01 -2.16
CA THR A 175 -15.19 0.93 -2.70
C THR A 175 -14.96 -0.26 -1.75
N GLY A 176 -15.49 -0.21 -0.52
CA GLY A 176 -15.34 -1.29 0.47
C GLY A 176 -14.24 -1.07 1.54
N LYS A 177 -13.69 0.15 1.66
CA LYS A 177 -12.65 0.51 2.66
C LYS A 177 -13.03 0.10 4.09
N THR A 178 -14.20 0.56 4.55
CA THR A 178 -14.70 0.25 5.90
C THR A 178 -15.02 -1.23 6.07
N ALA A 179 -15.43 -1.94 5.00
CA ALA A 179 -15.68 -3.39 5.09
C ALA A 179 -14.39 -4.17 5.38
N ILE A 180 -13.27 -3.81 4.73
CA ILE A 180 -11.94 -4.41 5.01
C ILE A 180 -11.54 -4.20 6.47
N ALA A 181 -11.75 -2.98 6.99
CA ALA A 181 -11.44 -2.66 8.38
C ALA A 181 -12.31 -3.47 9.37
N ILE A 182 -13.62 -3.57 9.11
CA ILE A 182 -14.53 -4.37 9.95
C ILE A 182 -14.15 -5.84 9.90
N ASP A 183 -13.95 -6.42 8.72
CA ASP A 183 -13.55 -7.83 8.56
C ASP A 183 -12.26 -8.15 9.32
N THR A 184 -11.31 -7.21 9.31
CA THR A 184 -10.09 -7.32 10.09
C THR A 184 -10.37 -7.40 11.59
N ILE A 185 -11.25 -6.57 12.14
CA ILE A 185 -11.67 -6.63 13.56
C ILE A 185 -12.37 -7.97 13.84
N LEU A 186 -13.31 -8.38 12.98
CA LEU A 186 -14.10 -9.61 13.16
C LEU A 186 -13.22 -10.86 13.15
N ASN A 187 -12.17 -10.90 12.33
CA ASN A 187 -11.23 -12.01 12.28
C ASN A 187 -10.53 -12.25 13.63
N GLN A 188 -10.28 -11.18 14.40
CA GLN A 188 -9.58 -11.29 15.68
C GLN A 188 -10.35 -12.07 16.73
N LYS A 189 -11.68 -12.15 16.65
CA LYS A 189 -12.50 -12.92 17.61
C LYS A 189 -12.02 -14.35 17.75
N GLN A 190 -11.79 -15.04 16.64
CA GLN A 190 -11.36 -16.44 16.63
C GLN A 190 -9.91 -16.64 17.09
N LEU A 191 -9.09 -15.59 17.02
CA LEU A 191 -7.71 -15.60 17.48
C LEU A 191 -7.65 -15.30 18.98
N ASN A 192 -8.38 -14.28 19.42
CA ASN A 192 -8.52 -13.89 20.82
C ASN A 192 -9.19 -15.00 21.65
N SER A 193 -10.17 -15.74 21.10
CA SER A 193 -10.77 -16.88 21.80
C SER A 193 -9.80 -18.05 22.05
N LYS A 194 -8.65 -18.08 21.35
CA LYS A 194 -7.60 -19.09 21.51
C LYS A 194 -6.42 -18.56 22.32
N ALA A 195 -6.38 -17.26 22.59
CA ALA A 195 -5.30 -16.64 23.35
C ALA A 195 -5.34 -17.15 24.78
N THR A 196 -4.18 -17.61 25.26
CA THR A 196 -4.01 -18.06 26.65
C THR A 196 -3.52 -16.95 27.56
N SER A 197 -2.94 -15.91 26.94
CA SER A 197 -2.38 -14.75 27.62
C SER A 197 -2.81 -13.44 26.97
N GLU A 198 -2.74 -12.39 27.76
CA GLU A 198 -2.98 -11.00 27.37
C GLU A 198 -2.04 -10.52 26.25
N SER A 199 -0.81 -11.04 26.24
CA SER A 199 0.20 -10.78 25.21
C SER A 199 -0.08 -11.48 23.88
N GLU A 200 -1.06 -12.38 23.79
CA GLU A 200 -1.45 -13.00 22.52
C GLU A 200 -2.67 -12.30 21.90
N THR A 201 -3.47 -11.66 22.75
CA THR A 201 -4.73 -11.00 22.40
C THR A 201 -4.47 -9.72 21.60
N LEU A 202 -5.26 -9.50 20.55
CA LEU A 202 -5.25 -8.27 19.76
C LEU A 202 -6.47 -7.41 20.12
N TYR A 203 -6.21 -6.27 20.75
CA TYR A 203 -7.20 -5.25 21.10
C TYR A 203 -7.46 -4.30 19.94
N CYS A 204 -8.72 -3.95 19.68
CA CYS A 204 -9.07 -3.13 18.52
C CYS A 204 -9.53 -1.73 18.96
N VAL A 205 -9.13 -0.70 18.23
CA VAL A 205 -9.61 0.67 18.38
C VAL A 205 -10.11 1.14 17.03
N TYR A 206 -11.38 1.52 16.93
CA TYR A 206 -11.94 2.07 15.71
C TYR A 206 -12.29 3.55 15.94
N VAL A 207 -11.66 4.44 15.17
CA VAL A 207 -11.87 5.88 15.26
C VAL A 207 -12.72 6.35 14.07
N ALA A 208 -13.97 6.70 14.32
CA ALA A 208 -14.88 7.28 13.35
C ALA A 208 -14.73 8.81 13.35
N ILE A 209 -14.28 9.38 12.23
CA ILE A 209 -13.98 10.80 12.06
C ILE A 209 -14.91 11.37 10.99
N GLY A 210 -15.72 12.36 11.34
CA GLY A 210 -16.67 13.01 10.43
C GLY A 210 -17.68 12.05 9.79
N GLN A 211 -17.90 10.87 10.37
CA GLN A 211 -18.88 9.90 9.88
C GLN A 211 -20.29 10.30 10.33
N LYS A 212 -21.32 9.85 9.61
CA LYS A 212 -22.71 10.05 10.04
C LYS A 212 -23.01 9.22 11.28
N ARG A 213 -23.77 9.78 12.24
CA ARG A 213 -24.20 9.07 13.45
C ARG A 213 -24.88 7.74 13.15
N SER A 214 -25.72 7.69 12.11
CA SER A 214 -26.38 6.45 11.66
C SER A 214 -25.40 5.36 11.23
N THR A 215 -24.31 5.74 10.55
CA THR A 215 -23.26 4.81 10.11
C THR A 215 -22.47 4.27 11.30
N VAL A 216 -22.16 5.13 12.27
CA VAL A 216 -21.50 4.70 13.52
C VAL A 216 -22.41 3.75 14.32
N ALA A 217 -23.71 4.03 14.41
CA ALA A 217 -24.66 3.15 15.08
C ALA A 217 -24.76 1.77 14.41
N GLN A 218 -24.80 1.73 13.07
CA GLN A 218 -24.76 0.47 12.31
C GLN A 218 -23.47 -0.31 12.57
N LEU A 219 -22.32 0.38 12.62
CA LEU A 219 -21.04 -0.25 12.95
C LEU A 219 -21.05 -0.86 14.36
N VAL A 220 -21.53 -0.12 15.36
CA VAL A 220 -21.68 -0.63 16.74
C VAL A 220 -22.56 -1.87 16.76
N GLN A 221 -23.67 -1.86 16.02
CA GLN A 221 -24.56 -3.00 15.91
C GLN A 221 -23.85 -4.22 15.30
N ILE A 222 -23.17 -4.08 14.17
CA ILE A 222 -22.43 -5.17 13.51
C ILE A 222 -21.38 -5.76 14.45
N LEU A 223 -20.58 -4.91 15.11
CA LEU A 223 -19.55 -5.37 16.05
C LEU A 223 -20.15 -6.02 17.30
N SER A 224 -21.32 -5.56 17.76
CA SER A 224 -22.02 -6.16 18.89
C SER A 224 -22.61 -7.52 18.53
N GLU A 225 -23.30 -7.65 17.39
CA GLU A 225 -23.88 -8.91 16.91
C GLU A 225 -22.81 -9.97 16.65
N ALA A 226 -21.62 -9.53 16.22
CA ALA A 226 -20.47 -10.41 16.04
C ALA A 226 -19.70 -10.71 17.34
N ASN A 227 -20.07 -10.15 18.50
CA ASN A 227 -19.30 -10.17 19.76
C ASN A 227 -17.84 -9.71 19.58
N ALA A 228 -17.61 -8.74 18.69
CA ALA A 228 -16.31 -8.12 18.49
C ALA A 228 -16.11 -6.88 19.38
N LEU A 229 -17.20 -6.34 19.93
CA LEU A 229 -17.17 -5.18 20.82
C LEU A 229 -16.39 -5.45 22.12
N GLU A 230 -16.38 -6.70 22.61
CA GLU A 230 -15.74 -7.10 23.89
C GLU A 230 -14.24 -6.78 23.96
N TYR A 231 -13.55 -6.78 22.82
CA TYR A 231 -12.13 -6.45 22.70
C TYR A 231 -11.89 -5.18 21.88
N SER A 232 -12.94 -4.40 21.63
CA SER A 232 -12.88 -3.19 20.79
C SER A 232 -13.28 -1.92 21.55
N ILE A 233 -12.64 -0.81 21.24
CA ILE A 233 -13.01 0.54 21.68
C ILE A 233 -13.48 1.31 20.43
N LEU A 234 -14.63 1.97 20.50
CA LEU A 234 -15.04 2.91 19.45
C LEU A 234 -14.89 4.35 19.93
N VAL A 235 -14.13 5.15 19.18
CA VAL A 235 -14.04 6.60 19.35
C VAL A 235 -14.82 7.25 18.23
N ALA A 236 -15.81 8.08 18.56
CA ALA A 236 -16.68 8.71 17.58
C ALA A 236 -16.62 10.24 17.69
N ALA A 237 -16.10 10.87 16.64
CA ALA A 237 -16.28 12.30 16.37
C ALA A 237 -17.04 12.41 15.05
N THR A 238 -18.36 12.53 15.13
CA THR A 238 -19.27 12.48 13.99
C THR A 238 -19.32 13.80 13.23
N ALA A 239 -19.91 13.80 12.04
CA ALA A 239 -20.02 14.98 11.19
C ALA A 239 -20.77 16.17 11.85
N SER A 240 -21.63 15.91 12.83
CA SER A 240 -22.34 16.94 13.59
C SER A 240 -21.50 17.58 14.69
N ASP A 241 -20.38 16.96 15.04
CA ASP A 241 -19.55 17.40 16.14
C ASP A 241 -18.54 18.46 15.64
N PRO A 242 -18.15 19.43 16.48
CA PRO A 242 -17.22 20.48 16.09
C PRO A 242 -15.92 19.96 15.46
N ALA A 243 -15.38 20.71 14.48
CA ALA A 243 -14.11 20.39 13.83
C ALA A 243 -12.95 20.06 14.81
N PRO A 244 -12.83 20.73 15.98
CA PRO A 244 -11.81 20.40 16.97
C PRO A 244 -11.90 18.99 17.55
N LEU A 245 -13.11 18.46 17.74
CA LEU A 245 -13.28 17.06 18.17
C LEU A 245 -12.88 16.09 17.06
N GLN A 246 -13.22 16.39 15.80
CA GLN A 246 -12.82 15.59 14.64
C GLN A 246 -11.30 15.57 14.45
N PHE A 247 -10.64 16.71 14.69
CA PHE A 247 -9.18 16.84 14.72
C PHE A 247 -8.54 15.99 15.83
N LEU A 248 -9.14 16.00 17.03
CA LEU A 248 -8.59 15.36 18.22
C LEU A 248 -8.80 13.84 18.24
N ALA A 249 -9.92 13.33 17.69
CA ALA A 249 -10.35 11.94 17.80
C ALA A 249 -9.24 10.91 17.49
N PRO A 250 -8.43 11.08 16.41
CA PRO A 250 -7.35 10.14 16.10
C PRO A 250 -6.25 10.10 17.15
N TYR A 251 -5.91 11.25 17.76
CA TYR A 251 -4.93 11.29 18.85
C TYR A 251 -5.46 10.63 20.12
N SER A 252 -6.74 10.83 20.43
CA SER A 252 -7.41 10.17 21.56
C SER A 252 -7.47 8.66 21.38
N GLY A 253 -7.89 8.18 20.21
CA GLY A 253 -7.86 6.76 19.89
C GLY A 253 -6.45 6.17 19.94
N CYS A 254 -5.46 6.91 19.45
CA CYS A 254 -4.06 6.50 19.52
C CYS A 254 -3.60 6.34 20.98
N ALA A 255 -3.89 7.29 21.87
CA ALA A 255 -3.54 7.20 23.29
C ALA A 255 -4.20 5.98 23.97
N MET A 256 -5.45 5.65 23.61
CA MET A 256 -6.13 4.44 24.09
C MET A 256 -5.47 3.15 23.56
N GLY A 257 -5.02 3.15 22.30
CA GLY A 257 -4.28 2.02 21.71
C GLY A 257 -2.87 1.84 22.29
N GLU A 258 -2.19 2.94 22.62
CA GLU A 258 -0.85 2.94 23.22
C GLU A 258 -0.83 2.32 24.61
N TYR A 259 -1.92 2.40 25.37
CA TYR A 259 -2.07 1.67 26.62
C TYR A 259 -1.74 0.19 26.46
N PHE A 260 -2.30 -0.46 25.43
CA PHE A 260 -2.05 -1.88 25.18
C PHE A 260 -0.61 -2.12 24.74
N ARG A 261 -0.10 -1.30 23.80
CA ARG A 261 1.29 -1.39 23.31
C ARG A 261 2.32 -1.31 24.44
N ASP A 262 2.14 -0.37 25.36
CA ASP A 262 3.14 -0.09 26.41
C ASP A 262 3.05 -1.07 27.59
N ASN A 263 1.96 -1.83 27.69
CA ASN A 263 1.76 -2.88 28.69
C ASN A 263 2.00 -4.29 28.14
N GLY A 264 2.80 -4.41 27.06
CA GLY A 264 3.19 -5.69 26.46
C GLY A 264 2.08 -6.45 25.75
N MET A 265 0.96 -5.77 25.44
CA MET A 265 -0.15 -6.31 24.67
C MET A 265 -0.07 -5.80 23.22
N HIS A 266 -0.95 -6.34 22.36
CA HIS A 266 -1.05 -5.91 20.97
C HIS A 266 -2.36 -5.18 20.71
N ALA A 267 -2.28 -4.11 19.94
CA ALA A 267 -3.43 -3.36 19.48
C ALA A 267 -3.43 -3.15 17.96
N LEU A 268 -4.63 -3.02 17.42
CA LEU A 268 -4.97 -2.59 16.07
C LEU A 268 -5.77 -1.30 16.18
N ILE A 269 -5.37 -0.24 15.48
CA ILE A 269 -6.13 0.99 15.38
C ILE A 269 -6.52 1.27 13.93
N ILE A 270 -7.79 1.63 13.72
CA ILE A 270 -8.34 2.02 12.42
C ILE A 270 -8.78 3.48 12.50
N TYR A 271 -8.38 4.29 11.52
CA TYR A 271 -8.79 5.69 11.42
C TYR A 271 -9.69 5.89 10.20
N ASP A 272 -10.99 6.12 10.37
CA ASP A 272 -12.00 6.20 9.30
C ASP A 272 -12.72 7.57 9.31
N ASP A 273 -12.22 8.61 8.63
CA ASP A 273 -10.99 8.62 7.82
C ASP A 273 -10.12 9.85 8.10
N LEU A 274 -8.82 9.75 7.76
CA LEU A 274 -7.86 10.83 7.99
C LEU A 274 -8.03 11.99 7.00
N SER A 275 -8.71 11.78 5.86
CA SER A 275 -9.07 12.86 4.94
C SER A 275 -9.96 13.88 5.65
N LYS A 276 -10.96 13.43 6.42
CA LYS A 276 -11.83 14.29 7.22
C LYS A 276 -11.09 14.96 8.39
N GLN A 277 -10.12 14.28 9.01
CA GLN A 277 -9.26 14.92 10.02
C GLN A 277 -8.47 16.10 9.41
N ALA A 278 -7.87 15.91 8.23
CA ALA A 278 -7.13 16.96 7.55
C ALA A 278 -8.03 18.16 7.20
N VAL A 279 -9.26 17.91 6.73
CA VAL A 279 -10.24 18.96 6.44
C VAL A 279 -10.63 19.72 7.72
N ALA A 280 -10.84 19.02 8.83
CA ALA A 280 -11.11 19.65 10.13
C ALA A 280 -9.93 20.52 10.59
N TYR A 281 -8.69 20.03 10.43
CA TYR A 281 -7.49 20.81 10.77
C TYR A 281 -7.31 22.03 9.89
N ARG A 282 -7.65 21.92 8.60
CA ARG A 282 -7.66 23.03 7.66
C ARG A 282 -8.65 24.12 8.09
N GLN A 283 -9.88 23.73 8.44
CA GLN A 283 -10.88 24.67 8.94
C GLN A 283 -10.38 25.41 10.19
N MET A 284 -9.86 24.68 11.18
CA MET A 284 -9.30 25.28 12.39
C MET A 284 -8.16 26.26 12.09
N SER A 285 -7.23 25.88 11.21
CA SER A 285 -6.08 26.71 10.86
C SER A 285 -6.48 28.01 10.16
N LEU A 286 -7.46 27.95 9.25
CA LEU A 286 -7.98 29.14 8.56
C LEU A 286 -8.68 30.11 9.51
N LEU A 287 -9.48 29.58 10.45
CA LEU A 287 -10.17 30.38 11.46
C LEU A 287 -9.18 31.03 12.45
N LEU A 288 -8.09 30.33 12.77
CA LEU A 288 -6.94 30.89 13.52
C LEU A 288 -6.08 31.84 12.68
N ARG A 289 -6.46 32.11 11.41
CA ARG A 289 -5.74 32.97 10.47
C ARG A 289 -4.28 32.55 10.24
N ARG A 290 -3.99 31.25 10.33
CA ARG A 290 -2.69 30.71 9.92
C ARG A 290 -2.57 30.77 8.40
N PRO A 291 -1.39 31.06 7.85
CA PRO A 291 -1.20 31.14 6.40
C PRO A 291 -1.47 29.77 5.76
N PRO A 292 -2.35 29.69 4.74
CA PRO A 292 -2.62 28.46 4.03
C PRO A 292 -1.55 28.14 2.97
N GLY A 293 -1.41 26.87 2.64
CA GLY A 293 -0.57 26.34 1.56
C GLY A 293 -1.40 25.69 0.44
N ARG A 294 -0.87 24.62 -0.15
CA ARG A 294 -1.52 23.86 -1.24
C ARG A 294 -2.90 23.36 -0.81
N GLU A 295 -3.90 23.52 -1.69
CA GLU A 295 -5.31 23.13 -1.44
C GLU A 295 -5.89 23.75 -0.14
N ALA A 296 -5.34 24.91 0.25
CA ALA A 296 -5.63 25.66 1.46
C ALA A 296 -5.30 24.94 2.79
N PHE A 297 -4.59 23.81 2.77
CA PHE A 297 -4.13 23.16 4.00
C PHE A 297 -2.98 23.95 4.65
N PRO A 298 -2.86 23.93 5.99
CA PRO A 298 -1.74 24.58 6.67
C PRO A 298 -0.41 23.85 6.34
N GLY A 299 0.71 24.56 6.43
CA GLY A 299 2.04 24.03 6.05
C GLY A 299 2.50 22.83 6.89
N ASP A 300 1.92 22.61 8.06
CA ASP A 300 2.23 21.52 8.98
C ASP A 300 1.22 20.35 8.90
N VAL A 301 0.35 20.28 7.88
CA VAL A 301 -0.58 19.15 7.70
C VAL A 301 0.14 17.81 7.52
N PHE A 302 1.36 17.81 6.99
CA PHE A 302 2.19 16.61 6.97
C PHE A 302 2.59 16.17 8.38
N TYR A 303 2.97 17.14 9.23
CA TYR A 303 3.36 16.88 10.61
C TYR A 303 2.20 16.33 11.44
N LEU A 304 0.96 16.76 11.16
CA LEU A 304 -0.26 16.22 11.76
C LEU A 304 -0.32 14.69 11.67
N HIS A 305 -0.22 14.16 10.45
CA HIS A 305 -0.34 12.72 10.21
C HIS A 305 0.95 11.96 10.55
N SER A 306 2.12 12.55 10.34
CA SER A 306 3.39 11.85 10.64
C SER A 306 3.55 11.62 12.14
N ARG A 307 3.31 12.65 12.98
CA ARG A 307 3.38 12.50 14.45
C ARG A 307 2.31 11.56 15.01
N LEU A 308 1.17 11.41 14.31
CA LEU A 308 0.13 10.45 14.66
C LEU A 308 0.55 9.02 14.30
N LEU A 309 0.89 8.78 13.03
CA LEU A 309 1.11 7.43 12.50
C LEU A 309 2.44 6.84 12.98
N GLU A 310 3.49 7.65 13.23
CA GLU A 310 4.76 7.18 13.79
C GLU A 310 4.65 6.63 15.22
N ARG A 311 3.54 6.86 15.93
CA ARG A 311 3.28 6.25 17.24
C ARG A 311 2.90 4.77 17.13
N ALA A 312 2.41 4.33 15.98
CA ALA A 312 2.15 2.92 15.72
C ALA A 312 3.47 2.20 15.42
N ALA A 313 3.90 1.31 16.33
CA ALA A 313 5.16 0.57 16.20
C ALA A 313 5.13 -0.75 16.98
N LYS A 314 6.04 -1.66 16.65
CA LYS A 314 6.40 -2.84 17.46
C LYS A 314 7.52 -2.45 18.44
N ARG A 315 7.26 -2.60 19.75
CA ARG A 315 8.24 -2.33 20.81
C ARG A 315 9.31 -3.41 20.85
N SER A 316 10.49 -3.03 21.32
CA SER A 316 11.60 -3.96 21.59
C SER A 316 11.29 -4.89 22.75
N ASP A 317 12.02 -6.01 22.84
CA ASP A 317 11.83 -6.97 23.92
C ASP A 317 12.14 -6.35 25.30
N GLN A 318 13.06 -5.38 25.35
CA GLN A 318 13.39 -4.59 26.55
C GLN A 318 12.29 -3.60 26.95
N THR A 319 11.44 -3.18 26.01
CA THR A 319 10.35 -2.21 26.22
C THR A 319 8.97 -2.87 26.23
N GLY A 320 8.93 -4.17 26.55
CA GLY A 320 7.70 -4.94 26.77
C GLY A 320 7.15 -5.67 25.55
N ALA A 321 7.77 -5.54 24.38
CA ALA A 321 7.40 -6.24 23.14
C ALA A 321 5.94 -6.05 22.65
N GLY A 322 5.17 -5.10 23.19
CA GLY A 322 3.83 -4.82 22.68
C GLY A 322 3.85 -4.18 21.28
N SER A 323 2.68 -4.05 20.66
CA SER A 323 2.58 -3.43 19.33
C SER A 323 1.31 -2.61 19.17
N LEU A 324 1.39 -1.54 18.37
CA LEU A 324 0.22 -0.84 17.84
C LEU A 324 0.29 -0.87 16.31
N THR A 325 -0.63 -1.57 15.68
CA THR A 325 -0.77 -1.69 14.21
C THR A 325 -1.78 -0.67 13.75
N ALA A 326 -1.49 0.11 12.70
CA ALA A 326 -2.38 1.17 12.24
C ALA A 326 -2.89 0.93 10.82
N LEU A 327 -4.22 1.05 10.65
CA LEU A 327 -4.90 1.02 9.37
C LEU A 327 -5.58 2.39 9.12
N PRO A 328 -4.82 3.41 8.68
CA PRO A 328 -5.43 4.67 8.27
C PRO A 328 -6.27 4.48 7.00
N VAL A 329 -7.47 5.04 6.98
CA VAL A 329 -8.31 5.13 5.78
C VAL A 329 -8.15 6.51 5.17
N ILE A 330 -8.03 6.57 3.84
CA ILE A 330 -8.06 7.80 3.05
C ILE A 330 -9.12 7.66 1.95
N GLU A 331 -9.99 8.64 1.85
CA GLU A 331 -10.89 8.81 0.73
C GLU A 331 -10.22 9.66 -0.35
N THR A 332 -10.10 9.10 -1.56
CA THR A 332 -9.70 9.82 -2.77
C THR A 332 -10.91 10.44 -3.46
N GLN A 333 -10.66 11.44 -4.29
CA GLN A 333 -11.66 12.01 -5.19
C GLN A 333 -11.37 11.53 -6.60
N ALA A 334 -12.31 10.81 -7.22
CA ALA A 334 -12.19 10.29 -8.58
C ALA A 334 -10.90 9.48 -8.86
N GLY A 335 -10.46 8.69 -7.87
CA GLY A 335 -9.27 7.83 -7.96
C GLY A 335 -7.93 8.56 -7.89
N ASP A 336 -7.93 9.88 -7.64
CA ASP A 336 -6.71 10.67 -7.62
C ASP A 336 -5.86 10.42 -6.37
N VAL A 337 -4.86 9.56 -6.51
CA VAL A 337 -3.85 9.27 -5.49
C VAL A 337 -2.73 10.32 -5.44
N SER A 338 -2.69 11.26 -6.39
CA SER A 338 -1.69 12.33 -6.49
C SER A 338 -2.09 13.62 -5.76
N ALA A 339 -3.33 13.68 -5.25
CA ALA A 339 -3.81 14.76 -4.40
C ALA A 339 -2.93 14.90 -3.14
N TYR A 340 -2.95 16.10 -2.53
CA TYR A 340 -1.97 16.46 -1.51
C TYR A 340 -2.00 15.56 -0.27
N ILE A 341 -3.18 15.26 0.28
CA ILE A 341 -3.32 14.42 1.47
C ILE A 341 -2.99 12.94 1.19
N PRO A 342 -3.54 12.29 0.13
CA PRO A 342 -3.11 10.94 -0.27
C PRO A 342 -1.59 10.79 -0.39
N THR A 343 -0.93 11.69 -1.11
CA THR A 343 0.52 11.65 -1.33
C THR A 343 1.29 11.71 -0.01
N ASN A 344 0.88 12.59 0.91
CA ASN A 344 1.48 12.69 2.24
C ASN A 344 1.37 11.37 3.00
N VAL A 345 0.15 10.79 3.08
CA VAL A 345 -0.07 9.58 3.88
C VAL A 345 0.62 8.36 3.27
N ILE A 346 0.65 8.22 1.94
CA ILE A 346 1.42 7.17 1.25
C ILE A 346 2.90 7.20 1.64
N SER A 347 3.48 8.41 1.74
CA SER A 347 4.88 8.57 2.13
C SER A 347 5.15 8.24 3.61
N ILE A 348 4.14 8.34 4.48
CA ILE A 348 4.26 8.12 5.94
C ILE A 348 4.03 6.65 6.32
N THR A 349 3.09 5.96 5.68
CA THR A 349 2.78 4.56 6.01
C THR A 349 3.91 3.62 5.58
N ASP A 350 3.79 2.33 5.86
CA ASP A 350 4.70 1.26 5.38
C ASP A 350 4.17 0.58 4.12
N GLY A 351 2.95 0.90 3.71
CA GLY A 351 2.29 0.29 2.56
C GLY A 351 0.91 0.87 2.35
N GLN A 352 0.25 0.39 1.29
CA GLN A 352 -1.08 0.78 0.90
C GLN A 352 -1.85 -0.36 0.23
N ILE A 353 -3.14 -0.40 0.51
CA ILE A 353 -4.18 -1.21 -0.11
C ILE A 353 -5.05 -0.24 -0.91
N CYS A 354 -4.85 -0.23 -2.22
CA CYS A 354 -5.57 0.64 -3.14
C CYS A 354 -6.83 -0.06 -3.63
N LEU A 355 -7.99 0.55 -3.39
CA LEU A 355 -9.29 0.08 -3.85
C LEU A 355 -9.76 0.87 -5.06
N GLU A 356 -10.21 0.15 -6.09
CA GLU A 356 -10.69 0.77 -7.34
C GLU A 356 -12.18 0.56 -7.53
N THR A 357 -12.84 1.65 -7.92
CA THR A 357 -14.27 1.68 -8.24
C THR A 357 -14.60 0.75 -9.42
N GLU A 358 -13.73 0.68 -10.43
CA GLU A 358 -13.94 -0.17 -11.60
C GLU A 358 -13.97 -1.67 -11.24
N LEU A 359 -13.02 -2.13 -10.42
CA LEU A 359 -12.98 -3.52 -9.95
C LEU A 359 -14.23 -3.87 -9.15
N PHE A 360 -14.70 -2.93 -8.32
CA PHE A 360 -15.90 -3.10 -7.52
C PHE A 360 -17.15 -3.31 -8.38
N TYR A 361 -17.29 -2.57 -9.48
CA TYR A 361 -18.41 -2.71 -10.44
C TYR A 361 -18.27 -3.95 -11.33
N ARG A 362 -17.04 -4.40 -11.63
CA ARG A 362 -16.76 -5.68 -12.30
C ARG A 362 -17.01 -6.91 -11.39
N GLY A 363 -17.44 -6.70 -10.16
CA GLY A 363 -17.76 -7.78 -9.21
C GLY A 363 -16.53 -8.41 -8.54
N ILE A 364 -15.38 -7.76 -8.59
CA ILE A 364 -14.18 -8.16 -7.83
C ILE A 364 -14.26 -7.48 -6.47
N ARG A 365 -14.58 -8.26 -5.43
CA ARG A 365 -14.76 -7.77 -4.05
C ARG A 365 -14.02 -8.71 -3.10
N PRO A 366 -13.07 -8.23 -2.27
CA PRO A 366 -12.64 -6.84 -2.12
C PRO A 366 -11.95 -6.28 -3.38
N ALA A 367 -12.19 -4.99 -3.66
CA ALA A 367 -11.82 -4.34 -4.92
C ALA A 367 -10.35 -3.88 -4.97
N ILE A 368 -9.42 -4.76 -4.61
CA ILE A 368 -7.99 -4.43 -4.43
C ILE A 368 -7.28 -4.39 -5.79
N ASN A 369 -6.63 -3.26 -6.09
CA ASN A 369 -5.67 -3.18 -7.20
C ASN A 369 -4.35 -3.82 -6.78
N VAL A 370 -4.02 -4.98 -7.36
CA VAL A 370 -2.81 -5.75 -7.06
C VAL A 370 -1.52 -5.01 -7.42
N GLY A 371 -1.54 -4.19 -8.48
CA GLY A 371 -0.37 -3.44 -8.95
C GLY A 371 -0.08 -2.20 -8.09
N LEU A 372 -1.12 -1.44 -7.73
CA LEU A 372 -0.97 -0.23 -6.91
C LEU A 372 -0.81 -0.52 -5.41
N SER A 373 -1.27 -1.69 -4.96
CA SER A 373 -1.18 -2.08 -3.54
C SER A 373 0.18 -2.69 -3.21
N VAL A 374 0.81 -2.20 -2.15
CA VAL A 374 2.19 -2.54 -1.76
C VAL A 374 2.28 -2.63 -0.24
N SER A 375 2.98 -3.65 0.29
CA SER A 375 3.42 -3.73 1.68
C SER A 375 4.94 -3.76 1.69
N ARG A 376 5.60 -2.73 2.24
CA ARG A 376 7.08 -2.65 2.28
C ARG A 376 7.70 -3.64 3.27
N VAL A 377 6.95 -4.04 4.30
CA VAL A 377 7.35 -5.13 5.20
C VAL A 377 7.33 -6.47 4.46
N GLY A 378 6.37 -6.64 3.55
CA GLY A 378 6.28 -7.78 2.65
C GLY A 378 6.20 -9.12 3.40
N SER A 379 6.91 -10.13 2.88
CA SER A 379 6.81 -11.50 3.38
C SER A 379 7.29 -11.72 4.83
N ALA A 380 7.94 -10.73 5.46
CA ALA A 380 8.29 -10.79 6.88
C ALA A 380 7.05 -10.73 7.79
N ALA A 381 5.95 -10.14 7.30
CA ALA A 381 4.65 -10.10 7.96
C ALA A 381 3.76 -11.31 7.62
N GLN A 382 4.29 -12.37 6.98
CA GLN A 382 3.52 -13.57 6.64
C GLN A 382 3.91 -14.77 7.50
N LEU A 383 2.93 -15.65 7.74
CA LEU A 383 3.24 -17.00 8.19
C LEU A 383 4.10 -17.71 7.14
N LYS A 384 5.08 -18.50 7.60
CA LYS A 384 5.99 -19.27 6.74
C LYS A 384 5.23 -20.14 5.72
N ALA A 385 4.12 -20.75 6.13
CA ALA A 385 3.26 -21.52 5.23
C ALA A 385 2.63 -20.64 4.13
N MET A 386 2.05 -19.49 4.49
CA MET A 386 1.46 -18.57 3.53
C MET A 386 2.50 -18.03 2.54
N LYS A 387 3.68 -17.64 3.05
CA LYS A 387 4.82 -17.20 2.22
C LYS A 387 5.23 -18.23 1.16
N GLN A 388 5.22 -19.52 1.52
CA GLN A 388 5.57 -20.59 0.57
C GLN A 388 4.53 -20.81 -0.52
N VAL A 389 3.25 -20.51 -0.27
CA VAL A 389 2.17 -20.75 -1.26
C VAL A 389 1.90 -19.53 -2.13
N CYS A 390 2.10 -18.31 -1.62
CA CYS A 390 1.78 -17.06 -2.32
C CYS A 390 2.93 -16.46 -3.13
N GLY A 391 4.12 -17.07 -3.12
CA GLY A 391 5.34 -16.46 -3.66
C GLY A 391 5.23 -15.98 -5.11
N SER A 392 4.56 -16.74 -5.98
CA SER A 392 4.35 -16.37 -7.40
C SER A 392 3.05 -15.62 -7.65
N LEU A 393 2.10 -15.62 -6.71
CA LEU A 393 0.72 -15.17 -6.92
C LEU A 393 0.65 -13.69 -7.35
N LYS A 394 1.39 -12.81 -6.67
CA LYS A 394 1.38 -11.37 -6.98
C LYS A 394 1.94 -11.09 -8.37
N LEU A 395 3.00 -11.79 -8.76
CA LEU A 395 3.65 -11.64 -10.06
C LEU A 395 2.74 -12.17 -11.18
N GLU A 396 2.11 -13.34 -11.00
CA GLU A 396 1.16 -13.89 -11.96
C GLU A 396 -0.06 -12.99 -12.18
N LEU A 397 -0.58 -12.37 -11.11
CA LEU A 397 -1.70 -11.42 -11.21
C LEU A 397 -1.29 -10.07 -11.83
N ALA A 398 -0.04 -9.64 -11.64
CA ALA A 398 0.49 -8.44 -12.30
C ALA A 398 0.62 -8.68 -13.82
N GLN A 399 1.24 -9.79 -14.21
CA GLN A 399 1.34 -10.19 -15.63
C GLN A 399 -0.03 -10.37 -16.26
N TYR A 400 -0.98 -10.97 -15.54
CA TYR A 400 -2.36 -11.08 -15.99
C TYR A 400 -2.98 -9.72 -16.32
N ARG A 401 -2.79 -8.71 -15.46
CA ARG A 401 -3.35 -7.37 -15.71
C ARG A 401 -2.74 -6.69 -16.93
N GLU A 402 -1.42 -6.76 -17.07
CA GLU A 402 -0.71 -6.19 -18.23
C GLU A 402 -1.25 -6.81 -19.52
N VAL A 403 -1.29 -8.13 -19.59
CA VAL A 403 -1.74 -8.86 -20.78
C VAL A 403 -3.24 -8.69 -21.02
N ALA A 404 -4.07 -8.64 -19.97
CA ALA A 404 -5.52 -8.44 -20.10
C ALA A 404 -5.89 -7.08 -20.71
N ALA A 405 -5.06 -6.05 -20.52
CA ALA A 405 -5.26 -4.76 -21.18
C ALA A 405 -5.02 -4.84 -22.69
N PHE A 406 -3.98 -5.57 -23.13
CA PHE A 406 -3.64 -5.74 -24.55
C PHE A 406 -4.56 -6.72 -25.27
N ALA A 407 -5.01 -7.77 -24.57
CA ALA A 407 -5.87 -8.81 -25.13
C ALA A 407 -7.25 -8.30 -25.59
N GLN A 408 -7.67 -7.11 -25.15
CA GLN A 408 -8.91 -6.48 -25.64
C GLN A 408 -8.83 -6.05 -27.11
N PHE A 409 -7.63 -5.87 -27.65
CA PHE A 409 -7.39 -5.38 -29.01
C PHE A 409 -6.89 -6.45 -29.98
N GLY A 410 -6.56 -7.66 -29.49
CA GLY A 410 -6.03 -8.76 -30.30
C GLY A 410 -7.12 -9.75 -30.72
N SER A 411 -7.19 -10.09 -32.01
CA SER A 411 -8.12 -11.11 -32.52
C SER A 411 -7.60 -12.54 -32.36
N ASP A 412 -6.29 -12.74 -32.50
CA ASP A 412 -5.61 -14.03 -32.29
C ASP A 412 -4.55 -13.90 -31.19
N LEU A 413 -4.76 -14.65 -30.11
CA LEU A 413 -3.83 -14.74 -28.99
C LEU A 413 -3.07 -16.07 -29.08
N ASP A 414 -1.76 -16.04 -28.90
CA ASP A 414 -0.95 -17.26 -28.84
C ASP A 414 -1.32 -18.12 -27.61
N ALA A 415 -0.98 -19.41 -27.64
CA ALA A 415 -1.37 -20.35 -26.61
C ALA A 415 -0.84 -20.01 -25.21
N ALA A 416 0.34 -19.37 -25.10
CA ALA A 416 0.91 -18.98 -23.81
C ALA A 416 0.14 -17.79 -23.23
N THR A 417 -0.18 -16.79 -24.05
CA THR A 417 -1.03 -15.65 -23.66
C THR A 417 -2.42 -16.10 -23.23
N GLN A 418 -3.04 -17.02 -23.99
CA GLN A 418 -4.34 -17.60 -23.60
C GLN A 418 -4.26 -18.34 -22.27
N ALA A 419 -3.21 -19.12 -22.02
CA ALA A 419 -3.02 -19.84 -20.76
C ALA A 419 -2.86 -18.86 -19.59
N LEU A 420 -2.10 -17.78 -19.77
CA LEU A 420 -1.88 -16.74 -18.77
C LEU A 420 -3.18 -16.00 -18.43
N LEU A 421 -3.96 -15.59 -19.44
CA LEU A 421 -5.27 -14.96 -19.23
C LEU A 421 -6.25 -15.88 -18.51
N ASN A 422 -6.31 -17.14 -18.94
CA ASN A 422 -7.13 -18.17 -18.33
C ASN A 422 -6.78 -18.40 -16.86
N ARG A 423 -5.50 -18.50 -16.55
CA ARG A 423 -5.02 -18.68 -15.18
C ARG A 423 -5.30 -17.45 -14.32
N GLY A 424 -4.94 -16.27 -14.80
CA GLY A 424 -5.15 -15.00 -14.08
C GLY A 424 -6.61 -14.70 -13.77
N ALA A 425 -7.54 -15.02 -14.68
CA ALA A 425 -8.99 -14.90 -14.42
C ALA A 425 -9.43 -15.78 -13.25
N ARG A 426 -8.93 -17.02 -13.16
CA ARG A 426 -9.27 -17.97 -12.07
C ARG A 426 -8.66 -17.55 -10.75
N LEU A 427 -7.40 -17.10 -10.76
CA LEU A 427 -6.75 -16.54 -9.57
C LEU A 427 -7.53 -15.32 -9.05
N THR A 428 -8.03 -14.47 -9.94
CA THR A 428 -8.86 -13.31 -9.59
C THR A 428 -10.18 -13.73 -8.95
N GLU A 429 -10.88 -14.74 -9.50
CA GLU A 429 -12.11 -15.28 -8.89
C GLU A 429 -11.87 -15.86 -7.49
N ILE A 430 -10.76 -16.57 -7.29
CA ILE A 430 -10.42 -17.19 -5.99
C ILE A 430 -10.19 -16.15 -4.90
N LEU A 431 -9.71 -14.96 -5.26
CA LEU A 431 -9.48 -13.87 -4.32
C LEU A 431 -10.77 -13.13 -3.92
N LYS A 432 -11.90 -13.38 -4.60
CA LYS A 432 -13.18 -12.81 -4.19
C LYS A 432 -13.61 -13.38 -2.84
N GLN A 433 -14.18 -12.51 -2.01
CA GLN A 433 -14.64 -12.87 -0.68
C GLN A 433 -15.82 -11.97 -0.29
N PRO A 434 -16.93 -12.52 0.23
CA PRO A 434 -18.03 -11.72 0.74
C PRO A 434 -17.64 -10.95 2.01
N GLN A 435 -18.25 -9.79 2.21
CA GLN A 435 -18.09 -8.99 3.43
C GLN A 435 -18.56 -9.77 4.67
N TYR A 436 -17.95 -9.51 5.82
CA TYR A 436 -18.31 -10.07 7.13
C TYR A 436 -18.12 -11.59 7.24
N THR A 437 -17.29 -12.15 6.36
CA THR A 437 -16.96 -13.58 6.35
C THR A 437 -15.45 -13.80 6.36
N PRO A 438 -14.73 -13.36 7.40
CA PRO A 438 -13.29 -13.58 7.50
C PRO A 438 -12.97 -15.08 7.49
N LEU A 439 -11.96 -15.46 6.73
CA LEU A 439 -11.53 -16.84 6.56
C LEU A 439 -10.30 -17.11 7.45
N PRO A 440 -10.32 -18.17 8.29
CA PRO A 440 -9.15 -18.61 9.03
C PRO A 440 -7.94 -18.87 8.13
N ILE A 441 -6.75 -18.54 8.62
CA ILE A 441 -5.51 -18.58 7.82
C ILE A 441 -5.23 -19.96 7.22
N GLU A 442 -5.57 -21.05 7.92
CA GLU A 442 -5.32 -22.42 7.45
C GLU A 442 -6.18 -22.75 6.23
N LYS A 443 -7.41 -22.21 6.20
CA LYS A 443 -8.33 -22.32 5.07
C LYS A 443 -7.85 -21.46 3.90
N GLN A 444 -7.37 -20.25 4.16
CA GLN A 444 -6.80 -19.40 3.11
C GLN A 444 -5.59 -20.08 2.44
N ILE A 445 -4.64 -20.61 3.22
CA ILE A 445 -3.44 -21.29 2.70
C ILE A 445 -3.82 -22.42 1.75
N LEU A 446 -4.82 -23.23 2.12
CA LEU A 446 -5.30 -24.34 1.31
C LEU A 446 -5.90 -23.87 -0.02
N VAL A 447 -6.77 -22.86 0.02
CA VAL A 447 -7.45 -22.32 -1.17
C VAL A 447 -6.42 -21.69 -2.12
N ILE A 448 -5.51 -20.88 -1.60
CA ILE A 448 -4.45 -20.26 -2.40
C ILE A 448 -3.47 -21.31 -2.95
N TYR A 449 -3.10 -22.31 -2.15
CA TYR A 449 -2.27 -23.41 -2.64
C TYR A 449 -2.93 -24.13 -3.82
N ALA A 450 -4.23 -24.42 -3.74
CA ALA A 450 -4.94 -25.09 -4.82
C ALA A 450 -5.03 -24.24 -6.09
N ALA A 451 -5.17 -22.93 -5.93
CA ALA A 451 -5.14 -21.94 -6.99
C ALA A 451 -3.79 -21.91 -7.73
N VAL A 452 -2.71 -21.67 -6.99
CA VAL A 452 -1.36 -21.44 -7.53
C VAL A 452 -0.76 -22.70 -8.18
N ASN A 453 -1.12 -23.89 -7.70
CA ASN A 453 -0.66 -25.15 -8.31
C ASN A 453 -1.51 -25.60 -9.51
N GLY A 454 -2.43 -24.77 -9.99
CA GLY A 454 -3.19 -25.01 -11.20
C GLY A 454 -4.30 -26.06 -11.08
N PHE A 455 -4.72 -26.43 -9.87
CA PHE A 455 -5.84 -27.37 -9.71
C PHE A 455 -7.18 -26.76 -10.13
N CYS A 456 -7.24 -25.43 -10.24
CA CYS A 456 -8.39 -24.68 -10.72
C CYS A 456 -8.35 -24.43 -12.25
N ASP A 457 -7.22 -24.66 -12.93
CA ASP A 457 -6.99 -24.18 -14.31
C ASP A 457 -7.94 -24.78 -15.35
N ARG A 458 -8.48 -25.97 -15.08
CA ARG A 458 -9.45 -26.65 -15.95
C ARG A 458 -10.91 -26.34 -15.60
N MET A 459 -11.14 -25.57 -14.54
CA MET A 459 -12.50 -25.26 -14.08
C MET A 459 -13.09 -24.05 -14.82
N PRO A 460 -14.40 -24.07 -15.11
CA PRO A 460 -15.16 -22.86 -15.47
C PRO A 460 -15.16 -21.82 -14.34
N LEU A 461 -15.15 -20.53 -14.68
CA LEU A 461 -15.06 -19.43 -13.70
C LEU A 461 -16.25 -19.42 -12.72
N ASP A 462 -17.46 -19.73 -13.20
CA ASP A 462 -18.70 -19.78 -12.41
C ASP A 462 -18.71 -20.89 -11.36
N LYS A 463 -17.84 -21.89 -11.49
CA LYS A 463 -17.74 -23.03 -10.57
C LYS A 463 -16.68 -22.85 -9.48
N ILE A 464 -15.90 -21.77 -9.51
CA ILE A 464 -14.79 -21.56 -8.58
C ILE A 464 -15.29 -21.35 -7.14
N ASP A 465 -16.34 -20.56 -6.93
CA ASP A 465 -16.92 -20.36 -5.59
C ASP A 465 -17.44 -21.69 -4.99
N GLN A 466 -18.07 -22.53 -5.82
CA GLN A 466 -18.53 -23.86 -5.40
C GLN A 466 -17.35 -24.78 -5.06
N TYR A 467 -16.28 -24.73 -5.85
CA TYR A 467 -15.06 -25.49 -5.60
C TYR A 467 -14.40 -25.10 -4.29
N GLU A 468 -14.29 -23.80 -4.01
CA GLU A 468 -13.73 -23.30 -2.75
C GLU A 468 -14.51 -23.85 -1.56
N LYS A 469 -15.85 -23.72 -1.58
CA LYS A 469 -16.72 -24.25 -0.51
C LYS A 469 -16.54 -25.75 -0.32
N GLN A 470 -16.43 -26.51 -1.41
CA GLN A 470 -16.26 -27.97 -1.37
C GLN A 470 -14.88 -28.39 -0.87
N ILE A 471 -13.81 -27.66 -1.23
CA ILE A 471 -12.48 -27.88 -0.67
C ILE A 471 -12.56 -27.74 0.85
N LEU A 472 -13.10 -26.61 1.32
CA LEU A 472 -13.16 -26.30 2.74
C LEU A 472 -14.00 -27.29 3.55
N SER A 473 -15.03 -27.90 2.95
CA SER A 473 -15.86 -28.91 3.62
C SER A 473 -15.24 -30.31 3.65
N THR A 474 -14.34 -30.62 2.73
CA THR A 474 -13.79 -31.99 2.55
C THR A 474 -12.53 -32.23 3.40
N VAL A 475 -11.90 -31.16 3.90
CA VAL A 475 -10.61 -31.26 4.58
C VAL A 475 -10.78 -31.75 6.01
N LYS A 476 -9.94 -32.73 6.39
CA LYS A 476 -9.88 -33.23 7.76
C LYS A 476 -9.41 -32.12 8.72
N PRO A 477 -10.02 -31.96 9.90
CA PRO A 477 -9.61 -30.98 10.91
C PRO A 477 -8.14 -31.10 11.31
N GLU A 478 -7.61 -32.32 11.38
CA GLU A 478 -6.21 -32.62 11.70
C GLU A 478 -5.22 -31.96 10.73
N LEU A 479 -5.52 -32.02 9.42
CA LEU A 479 -4.67 -31.39 8.42
C LEU A 479 -4.69 -29.87 8.58
N LEU A 480 -5.86 -29.26 8.79
CA LEU A 480 -5.97 -27.81 9.03
C LEU A 480 -5.15 -27.37 10.24
N GLN A 481 -5.22 -28.09 11.36
CA GLN A 481 -4.42 -27.77 12.54
C GLN A 481 -2.92 -27.83 12.27
N SER A 482 -2.48 -28.81 11.47
CA SER A 482 -1.07 -28.98 11.12
C SER A 482 -0.51 -27.86 10.23
N LEU A 483 -1.36 -27.11 9.51
CA LEU A 483 -0.96 -26.04 8.58
C LEU A 483 -0.56 -24.74 9.29
N LYS A 484 -0.79 -24.62 10.60
CA LYS A 484 -0.41 -23.44 11.39
C LYS A 484 1.10 -23.20 11.50
N GLY A 485 1.91 -24.25 11.27
CA GLY A 485 3.37 -24.18 11.31
C GLY A 485 4.00 -24.12 9.91
N THR A 486 5.28 -24.45 9.81
CA THR A 486 5.95 -24.58 8.50
C THR A 486 5.37 -25.76 7.70
N LEU A 487 5.20 -25.56 6.39
CA LEU A 487 4.84 -26.64 5.47
C LEU A 487 6.01 -27.61 5.30
N THR A 488 5.80 -28.86 5.70
CA THR A 488 6.71 -29.98 5.43
C THR A 488 6.36 -30.66 4.09
N LYS A 489 7.24 -31.52 3.57
CA LYS A 489 6.97 -32.29 2.33
C LYS A 489 5.66 -33.09 2.44
N GLU A 490 5.43 -33.77 3.55
CA GLU A 490 4.21 -34.54 3.80
C GLU A 490 2.95 -33.68 3.74
N LYS A 491 2.97 -32.48 4.35
CA LYS A 491 1.83 -31.54 4.31
C LYS A 491 1.55 -31.08 2.88
N LYS A 492 2.59 -30.79 2.09
CA LYS A 492 2.45 -30.43 0.66
C LYS A 492 1.80 -31.56 -0.13
N ILE A 493 2.23 -32.81 0.08
CA ILE A 493 1.61 -33.99 -0.54
C ILE A 493 0.14 -34.12 -0.11
N GLY A 494 -0.17 -33.89 1.17
CA GLY A 494 -1.55 -33.90 1.68
C GLY A 494 -2.44 -32.87 0.98
N LEU A 495 -1.96 -31.64 0.83
CA LEU A 495 -2.67 -30.57 0.09
C LEU A 495 -2.85 -30.95 -1.40
N MET A 496 -1.81 -31.48 -2.04
CA MET A 496 -1.85 -31.95 -3.42
C MET A 496 -2.87 -33.07 -3.61
N MET A 497 -2.93 -34.05 -2.71
CA MET A 497 -3.89 -35.14 -2.75
C MET A 497 -5.34 -34.65 -2.61
N ILE A 498 -5.59 -33.60 -1.81
CA ILE A 498 -6.92 -32.99 -1.69
C ILE A 498 -7.31 -32.29 -2.99
N GLY A 499 -6.41 -31.46 -3.54
CA GLY A 499 -6.61 -30.81 -4.84
C GLY A 499 -6.90 -31.83 -5.93
N PHE A 500 -6.12 -32.92 -5.99
CA PHE A 500 -6.28 -33.99 -6.96
C PHE A 500 -7.50 -34.87 -6.73
N ARG A 501 -8.05 -35.00 -5.51
CA ARG A 501 -9.30 -35.75 -5.28
C ARG A 501 -10.54 -34.96 -5.68
N LEU A 502 -10.49 -33.63 -5.56
CA LEU A 502 -11.62 -32.75 -5.84
C LEU A 502 -11.70 -32.39 -7.33
N CYS A 503 -10.55 -32.28 -8.02
CA CYS A 503 -10.51 -31.98 -9.45
C CYS A 503 -11.26 -33.05 -10.33
N PRO A 504 -11.12 -34.38 -10.12
CA PRO A 504 -11.89 -35.43 -10.81
C PRO A 504 -13.35 -35.53 -10.36
N ARG A 505 -13.68 -35.20 -9.10
CA ARG A 505 -15.09 -35.16 -8.64
C ARG A 505 -15.88 -34.08 -9.36
N ILE A 506 -15.21 -33.00 -9.77
CA ILE A 506 -15.79 -31.93 -10.60
C ILE A 506 -15.71 -32.26 -12.09
N LYS A 507 -14.79 -33.13 -12.55
CA LYS A 507 -14.93 -33.76 -13.88
C LYS A 507 -16.22 -34.55 -14.04
N LYS A 508 -16.85 -35.04 -12.95
CA LYS A 508 -18.20 -35.63 -13.03
C LYS A 508 -19.28 -34.61 -13.44
N TRP A 509 -18.96 -33.32 -13.41
CA TRP A 509 -19.75 -32.18 -13.90
C TRP A 509 -19.24 -31.61 -15.25
N MET A 510 -18.21 -32.21 -15.83
CA MET A 510 -17.68 -31.94 -17.18
C MET A 510 -17.54 -33.31 -17.90
N PRO A 511 -18.61 -33.91 -18.47
CA PRO A 511 -19.25 -33.40 -19.69
C PRO A 511 -20.76 -33.70 -19.85
N LEU A 512 -21.56 -32.73 -20.28
CA LEU A 512 -22.85 -32.99 -20.94
C LEU A 512 -23.00 -32.31 -22.32
N PHE A 513 -21.97 -31.61 -22.80
CA PHE A 513 -21.98 -31.09 -24.17
C PHE A 513 -20.61 -31.24 -24.83
N ASN A 514 -20.68 -31.74 -26.06
CA ASN A 514 -19.63 -32.01 -27.06
C ASN A 514 -18.88 -33.34 -26.95
N TYR A 515 -19.12 -34.19 -27.96
CA TYR A 515 -18.59 -35.53 -28.28
C TYR A 515 -19.32 -36.76 -27.71
N ILE A 516 -20.61 -36.90 -28.05
CA ILE A 516 -21.38 -38.17 -27.93
C ILE A 516 -21.79 -38.72 -29.33
N PRO A 517 -20.88 -38.81 -30.33
CA PRO A 517 -21.08 -39.90 -31.30
C PRO A 517 -19.89 -40.84 -31.52
N LEU A 518 -18.66 -40.46 -31.17
CA LEU A 518 -17.48 -41.30 -31.52
C LEU A 518 -17.12 -42.34 -30.45
N LEU A 519 -17.33 -42.06 -29.15
CA LEU A 519 -16.99 -43.02 -28.10
C LEU A 519 -18.00 -44.18 -28.00
N TRP A 520 -19.25 -43.95 -28.42
CA TRP A 520 -20.29 -44.98 -28.40
C TRP A 520 -20.10 -45.99 -29.54
N VAL A 521 -19.61 -45.55 -30.70
CA VAL A 521 -19.27 -46.45 -31.83
C VAL A 521 -18.07 -47.34 -31.49
N LEU A 522 -17.04 -46.80 -30.82
CA LEU A 522 -15.86 -47.56 -30.40
C LEU A 522 -16.15 -48.56 -29.26
N LEU A 523 -17.03 -48.22 -28.33
CA LEU A 523 -17.42 -49.12 -27.24
C LEU A 523 -18.41 -50.21 -27.68
N SER A 524 -19.24 -49.94 -28.70
CA SER A 524 -20.13 -50.95 -29.30
C SER A 524 -19.35 -52.02 -30.07
N ALA A 525 -18.29 -51.61 -30.80
CA ALA A 525 -17.42 -52.54 -31.53
C ALA A 525 -16.59 -53.45 -30.61
N ILE A 526 -16.24 -53.00 -29.40
CA ILE A 526 -15.48 -53.80 -28.43
C ILE A 526 -16.38 -54.82 -27.70
N PHE A 527 -17.69 -54.58 -27.62
CA PHE A 527 -18.64 -55.50 -26.98
C PHE A 527 -19.07 -56.65 -27.90
N GLU A 528 -19.09 -56.46 -29.23
CA GLU A 528 -19.32 -57.55 -30.20
C GLU A 528 -18.09 -58.45 -30.40
N LEU A 529 -16.88 -57.95 -30.15
CA LEU A 529 -15.64 -58.73 -30.30
C LEU A 529 -15.38 -59.75 -29.16
N TYR A 530 -16.13 -59.71 -28.05
CA TYR A 530 -15.98 -60.66 -26.94
C TYR A 530 -17.01 -61.81 -26.92
N SER A 531 -17.96 -61.88 -27.86
CA SER A 531 -18.95 -62.97 -27.96
C SER A 531 -18.76 -63.91 -29.18
N PHE A 532 -17.61 -63.86 -29.86
CA PHE A 532 -17.35 -64.69 -31.05
C PHE A 532 -15.98 -65.40 -31.05
N ALA A 533 -15.47 -65.79 -29.87
CA ALA A 533 -14.31 -66.68 -29.77
C ALA A 533 -14.78 -68.12 -29.55
N GLY A 534 -15.32 -68.74 -30.61
CA GLY A 534 -15.81 -70.11 -30.56
C GLY A 534 -16.24 -70.67 -31.91
N MET A 535 -15.39 -70.66 -32.95
CA MET A 535 -15.37 -71.70 -34.00
C MET A 535 -14.30 -71.43 -35.10
N MET A 536 -13.48 -72.46 -35.34
CA MET A 536 -12.89 -72.93 -36.61
C MET A 536 -11.97 -72.06 -37.50
N GLN A 537 -10.71 -72.53 -37.56
CA GLN A 537 -9.83 -72.82 -38.72
C GLN A 537 -10.04 -72.13 -40.09
N VAL A 538 -8.91 -71.63 -40.65
CA VAL A 538 -8.28 -71.97 -41.97
C VAL A 538 -7.49 -70.74 -42.53
N THR A 539 -6.26 -70.97 -43.00
CA THR A 539 -5.30 -70.05 -43.69
C THR A 539 -5.51 -70.06 -45.22
N PRO A 540 -4.73 -69.37 -46.11
CA PRO A 540 -3.91 -68.14 -46.03
C PRO A 540 -4.17 -67.14 -47.21
N ASN A 541 -3.39 -66.03 -47.24
CA ASN A 541 -2.79 -65.33 -48.41
C ASN A 541 -3.15 -63.86 -48.77
N THR A 542 -2.06 -63.15 -49.11
CA THR A 542 -1.84 -62.02 -50.04
C THR A 542 -1.95 -60.55 -49.58
N SER A 543 -0.82 -59.85 -49.72
CA SER A 543 -0.61 -58.40 -49.84
C SER A 543 -0.98 -57.89 -51.26
N PRO A 544 -1.13 -56.57 -51.47
CA PRO A 544 -0.10 -55.83 -52.23
C PRO A 544 0.10 -54.33 -51.85
N SER A 545 1.01 -53.70 -52.60
CA SER A 545 1.72 -52.42 -52.46
C SER A 545 1.20 -51.21 -53.29
N ARG A 546 1.64 -50.00 -52.89
CA ARG A 546 1.99 -48.73 -53.60
C ARG A 546 1.56 -48.41 -55.07
N SER A 547 1.17 -47.12 -55.24
CA SER A 547 1.51 -46.07 -56.27
C SER A 547 0.24 -45.27 -56.67
N ASP A 548 0.16 -43.95 -56.93
CA ASP A 548 0.98 -43.01 -57.72
C ASP A 548 0.57 -41.52 -57.44
N ILE A 549 1.54 -40.57 -57.34
CA ILE A 549 1.86 -39.41 -58.24
C ILE A 549 0.99 -38.14 -58.08
N ASN A 550 1.43 -36.87 -58.29
CA ASN A 550 2.64 -36.05 -58.10
C ASN A 550 2.34 -34.66 -58.73
N SER A 551 3.21 -33.67 -58.48
CA SER A 551 3.39 -32.33 -59.11
C SER A 551 2.57 -31.14 -58.56
N GLY A 552 3.14 -29.95 -58.34
CA GLY A 552 4.50 -29.43 -58.56
C GLY A 552 4.47 -27.88 -58.67
N TRP A 553 5.47 -27.23 -58.06
CA TRP A 553 5.68 -25.79 -57.85
C TRP A 553 6.25 -25.01 -59.05
N THR A 554 6.30 -23.66 -58.91
CA THR A 554 7.15 -22.59 -59.53
C THR A 554 6.34 -21.51 -60.29
N ASP A 555 6.66 -20.21 -60.38
CA ASP A 555 7.54 -19.24 -59.70
C ASP A 555 7.26 -17.83 -60.29
N LEU A 556 7.73 -16.78 -59.60
CA LEU A 556 8.33 -15.53 -60.11
C LEU A 556 7.53 -14.24 -60.48
N LEU A 557 8.21 -13.13 -60.13
CA LEU A 557 7.87 -11.72 -59.93
C LEU A 557 7.95 -10.81 -61.19
N VAL A 558 7.47 -9.55 -61.01
CA VAL A 558 8.03 -8.24 -61.46
C VAL A 558 7.23 -7.40 -62.50
N SER A 559 6.76 -6.21 -62.04
CA SER A 559 6.98 -4.83 -62.58
C SER A 559 5.77 -3.90 -62.84
N ARG A 560 5.92 -2.70 -62.24
CA ARG A 560 5.68 -1.32 -62.73
C ARG A 560 4.29 -0.94 -63.30
N SER A 561 3.67 0.08 -62.71
CA SER A 561 3.75 1.51 -63.15
C SER A 561 2.64 2.37 -62.52
N ASN A 562 2.99 3.62 -62.18
CA ASN A 562 2.10 4.72 -61.82
C ASN A 562 1.82 5.56 -63.09
N PRO A 563 0.71 6.33 -63.18
CA PRO A 563 0.89 7.80 -63.15
C PRO A 563 -0.28 8.65 -62.59
N ASN A 564 0.11 9.68 -61.81
CA ASN A 564 -0.26 11.12 -61.78
C ASN A 564 -1.70 11.72 -61.80
N SER A 565 -1.73 12.92 -61.16
CA SER A 565 -2.58 14.14 -61.33
C SER A 565 -3.89 14.21 -60.52
N ASP A 566 -4.33 15.31 -59.88
CA ASP A 566 -3.84 16.70 -59.76
C ASP A 566 -4.68 17.50 -58.71
N HIS A 567 -4.12 18.64 -58.24
CA HIS A 567 -4.75 19.91 -57.74
C HIS A 567 -5.40 20.03 -56.33
N ASN A 568 -4.80 20.84 -55.42
CA ASN A 568 -5.00 22.30 -55.08
C ASN A 568 -6.22 22.55 -54.16
N HIS A 569 -6.31 23.44 -53.15
CA HIS A 569 -5.59 24.56 -52.51
C HIS A 569 -6.11 24.57 -51.03
N ASP A 570 -5.44 25.06 -49.99
CA ASP A 570 -5.40 26.48 -49.59
C ASP A 570 -4.50 26.72 -48.36
N SER A 571 -4.00 27.95 -48.27
CA SER A 571 -2.95 28.44 -47.37
C SER A 571 -3.43 29.53 -46.39
N THR A 572 -2.90 29.54 -45.16
CA THR A 572 -2.68 30.74 -44.30
C THR A 572 -1.62 30.35 -43.24
N SER A 573 -0.34 30.72 -43.35
CA SER A 573 0.33 32.01 -43.06
C SER A 573 1.11 32.01 -41.72
N ASN A 574 2.44 31.97 -41.88
CA ASN A 574 3.52 32.61 -41.10
C ASN A 574 3.66 32.43 -39.58
N SER A 575 4.77 31.79 -39.19
CA SER A 575 5.90 32.48 -38.55
C SER A 575 7.20 31.69 -38.74
N GLN A 576 8.19 32.31 -39.38
CA GLN A 576 9.56 31.79 -39.52
C GLN A 576 10.24 31.74 -38.14
N GLU A 577 10.50 30.53 -37.65
CA GLU A 577 11.60 30.27 -36.72
C GLU A 577 12.68 29.49 -37.46
N ARG A 578 13.93 29.89 -37.22
CA ARG A 578 15.13 29.38 -37.88
C ARG A 578 15.25 27.88 -37.65
N ASP A 579 15.41 27.10 -38.71
CA ASP A 579 15.76 25.68 -38.66
C ASP A 579 17.06 25.48 -37.89
N VAL A 580 16.94 25.09 -36.63
CA VAL A 580 17.98 24.35 -35.90
C VAL A 580 17.80 22.89 -36.33
N PRO A 581 18.84 22.18 -36.80
CA PRO A 581 18.69 20.77 -37.17
C PRO A 581 18.11 20.01 -35.97
N PRO A 582 17.16 19.07 -36.18
CA PRO A 582 16.58 18.32 -35.08
C PRO A 582 17.72 17.56 -34.37
N PHE A 583 17.88 17.80 -33.06
CA PHE A 583 18.75 16.99 -32.22
C PHE A 583 18.43 15.52 -32.49
N GLU A 584 19.43 14.74 -32.92
CA GLU A 584 19.30 13.29 -32.99
C GLU A 584 18.82 12.81 -31.61
N ARG A 585 17.66 12.13 -31.58
CA ARG A 585 17.15 11.61 -30.33
C ARG A 585 18.12 10.56 -29.83
N PHE A 586 18.61 10.73 -28.59
CA PHE A 586 19.42 9.73 -27.91
C PHE A 586 18.71 8.36 -27.99
N PRO A 587 19.40 7.30 -28.44
CA PRO A 587 18.75 6.06 -28.88
C PRO A 587 18.33 5.13 -27.74
N TYR A 588 18.68 5.42 -26.49
CA TYR A 588 18.36 4.61 -25.31
C TYR A 588 17.35 5.29 -24.39
N ASP A 589 16.57 4.49 -23.66
CA ASP A 589 15.67 5.01 -22.62
C ASP A 589 16.52 5.50 -21.42
N PRO A 590 16.34 6.74 -20.92
CA PRO A 590 17.12 7.27 -19.80
C PRO A 590 17.11 6.45 -18.50
N ASP A 591 16.09 5.60 -18.30
CA ASP A 591 15.97 4.69 -17.16
C ASP A 591 16.47 3.25 -17.46
N GLU A 592 16.86 2.96 -18.70
CA GLU A 592 17.43 1.66 -19.07
C GLU A 592 18.78 1.44 -18.37
N VAL A 593 18.92 0.29 -17.71
CA VAL A 593 20.12 -0.06 -16.95
C VAL A 593 21.00 -1.00 -17.78
N ILE A 594 22.14 -0.50 -18.25
CA ILE A 594 23.14 -1.26 -19.00
C ILE A 594 24.48 -1.16 -18.28
N GLY A 595 25.14 -2.30 -18.05
CA GLY A 595 26.42 -2.33 -17.33
C GLY A 595 26.31 -1.84 -15.89
N GLY A 596 25.12 -1.94 -15.29
CA GLY A 596 24.83 -1.53 -13.94
C GLY A 596 24.66 -0.02 -13.72
N ASP A 597 24.58 0.82 -14.75
CA ASP A 597 24.19 2.24 -14.63
C ASP A 597 23.09 2.59 -15.64
N SER A 598 22.43 3.74 -15.46
CA SER A 598 21.51 4.36 -16.43
C SER A 598 21.87 5.83 -16.63
N VAL A 599 21.41 6.45 -17.73
CA VAL A 599 21.64 7.88 -18.00
C VAL A 599 21.17 8.74 -16.83
N ASN A 600 19.96 8.50 -16.33
CA ASN A 600 19.41 9.24 -15.18
C ASN A 600 20.26 9.06 -13.91
N PHE A 601 20.86 7.89 -13.71
CA PHE A 601 21.72 7.64 -12.55
C PHE A 601 23.08 8.35 -12.67
N ILE A 602 23.65 8.40 -13.89
CA ILE A 602 24.88 9.13 -14.18
C ILE A 602 24.64 10.64 -14.02
N GLN A 603 23.55 11.16 -14.58
CA GLN A 603 23.15 12.56 -14.46
C GLN A 603 22.98 12.98 -12.99
N ARG A 604 22.27 12.18 -12.17
CA ARG A 604 22.13 12.43 -10.73
C ARG A 604 23.48 12.47 -10.01
N ARG A 605 24.43 11.62 -10.42
CA ARG A 605 25.79 11.62 -9.84
C ARG A 605 26.57 12.87 -10.22
N LEU A 606 26.48 13.32 -11.48
CA LEU A 606 27.09 14.58 -11.94
C LEU A 606 26.53 15.79 -11.18
N LEU A 607 25.21 15.83 -11.00
CA LEU A 607 24.51 16.91 -10.28
C LEU A 607 24.70 16.86 -8.76
N SER A 608 25.01 15.70 -8.19
CA SER A 608 25.23 15.56 -6.73
C SER A 608 26.40 16.39 -6.19
N ARG A 609 27.28 16.89 -7.08
CA ARG A 609 28.40 17.77 -6.72
C ARG A 609 28.00 19.25 -6.60
N LEU A 610 26.78 19.61 -7.02
CA LEU A 610 26.26 20.98 -7.01
C LEU A 610 25.11 21.09 -5.99
N GLN A 611 25.12 22.14 -5.15
CA GLN A 611 24.07 22.34 -4.14
C GLN A 611 22.74 22.83 -4.73
N PHE A 612 22.79 23.65 -5.78
CA PHE A 612 21.62 24.19 -6.49
C PHE A 612 21.94 24.38 -7.98
N PRO A 613 21.84 23.33 -8.81
CA PRO A 613 22.19 23.41 -10.22
C PRO A 613 21.17 24.26 -10.99
N SER A 614 21.67 25.17 -11.81
CA SER A 614 20.88 25.94 -12.78
C SER A 614 20.34 25.05 -13.90
N ALA A 615 19.32 25.53 -14.63
CA ALA A 615 18.75 24.78 -15.76
C ALA A 615 19.80 24.45 -16.84
N GLU A 616 20.78 25.32 -17.04
CA GLU A 616 21.87 25.10 -17.99
C GLU A 616 22.85 24.00 -17.49
N GLU A 617 23.12 23.94 -16.19
CA GLU A 617 23.94 22.88 -15.58
C GLU A 617 23.22 21.52 -15.58
N ILE A 618 21.89 21.50 -15.41
CA ILE A 618 21.07 20.29 -15.52
C ILE A 618 21.12 19.74 -16.95
N GLU A 619 21.02 20.61 -17.95
CA GLU A 619 21.04 20.21 -19.36
C GLU A 619 22.45 19.75 -19.79
N ARG A 620 23.52 20.46 -19.39
CA ARG A 620 24.89 19.98 -19.62
C ARG A 620 25.16 18.64 -18.93
N ALA A 621 24.65 18.44 -17.72
CA ALA A 621 24.78 17.17 -17.03
C ALA A 621 23.99 16.05 -17.70
N ARG A 622 22.89 16.36 -18.42
CA ARG A 622 22.14 15.39 -19.23
C ARG A 622 23.00 14.92 -20.41
N ILE A 623 23.57 15.87 -21.15
CA ILE A 623 24.41 15.58 -22.32
C ILE A 623 25.65 14.78 -21.91
N ASP A 624 26.36 15.21 -20.86
CA ASP A 624 27.53 14.48 -20.32
C ASP A 624 27.16 13.08 -19.78
N ALA A 625 25.91 12.87 -19.32
CA ALA A 625 25.45 11.55 -18.92
C ALA A 625 25.13 10.64 -20.11
N GLU A 626 24.59 11.19 -21.18
CA GLU A 626 24.30 10.48 -22.45
C GLU A 626 25.60 10.02 -23.11
N ASP A 627 26.59 10.91 -23.25
CA ASP A 627 27.90 10.59 -23.84
C ASP A 627 28.62 9.47 -23.04
N ARG A 628 28.63 9.58 -21.70
CA ARG A 628 29.26 8.55 -20.83
C ARG A 628 28.54 7.21 -20.90
N PHE A 629 27.22 7.23 -21.07
CA PHE A 629 26.44 6.00 -21.19
C PHE A 629 26.73 5.31 -22.52
N GLU A 630 26.88 6.06 -23.62
CA GLU A 630 27.21 5.50 -24.92
C GLU A 630 28.59 4.82 -24.92
N VAL A 631 29.60 5.47 -24.37
CA VAL A 631 30.95 4.87 -24.19
C VAL A 631 30.88 3.57 -23.39
N LYS A 632 30.00 3.50 -22.39
CA LYS A 632 29.80 2.30 -21.57
C LYS A 632 29.16 1.15 -22.35
N VAL A 633 28.18 1.47 -23.21
CA VAL A 633 27.54 0.47 -24.09
C VAL A 633 28.58 -0.11 -25.05
N ASP A 634 29.46 0.70 -25.61
CA ASP A 634 30.49 0.23 -26.52
C ASP A 634 31.56 -0.64 -25.83
N ILE A 635 31.98 -0.29 -24.62
CA ILE A 635 32.83 -1.15 -23.79
C ILE A 635 32.18 -2.53 -23.59
N ILE A 636 30.88 -2.57 -23.28
CA ILE A 636 30.15 -3.84 -23.08
C ILE A 636 30.06 -4.64 -24.38
N ARG A 637 29.85 -3.99 -25.52
CA ARG A 637 29.84 -4.65 -26.83
C ARG A 637 31.19 -5.31 -27.10
N ILE A 638 32.29 -4.59 -26.87
CA ILE A 638 33.65 -5.12 -27.05
C ILE A 638 33.90 -6.31 -26.11
N MET A 639 33.58 -6.18 -24.82
CA MET A 639 33.80 -7.23 -23.83
C MET A 639 32.93 -8.47 -24.05
N THR A 640 31.69 -8.28 -24.53
CA THR A 640 30.79 -9.39 -24.88
C THR A 640 31.30 -10.14 -26.12
N ALA A 641 31.90 -9.44 -27.08
CA ALA A 641 32.52 -10.07 -28.24
C ALA A 641 33.78 -10.88 -27.86
N LEU A 642 34.59 -10.37 -26.91
CA LEU A 642 35.81 -11.03 -26.45
C LEU A 642 35.56 -12.19 -25.46
N HIS A 643 34.58 -12.06 -24.58
CA HIS A 643 34.28 -13.05 -23.55
C HIS A 643 32.76 -13.20 -23.34
N PRO A 644 32.08 -13.98 -24.20
CA PRO A 644 30.61 -14.09 -24.21
C PRO A 644 29.99 -14.63 -22.92
N GLU A 645 30.77 -15.38 -22.13
CA GLU A 645 30.33 -16.01 -20.88
C GLU A 645 30.29 -15.02 -19.68
N GLY A 646 30.72 -13.77 -19.86
CA GLY A 646 30.79 -12.78 -18.77
C GLY A 646 29.49 -12.01 -18.51
N ASP A 647 29.20 -11.70 -17.24
CA ASP A 647 28.02 -10.89 -16.82
C ASP A 647 28.26 -9.37 -17.00
N TRP A 648 28.65 -8.97 -18.22
CA TRP A 648 29.02 -7.60 -18.58
C TRP A 648 27.83 -6.64 -18.50
N LEU A 649 26.62 -7.15 -18.75
CA LEU A 649 25.37 -6.38 -18.68
C LEU A 649 24.96 -5.97 -17.26
N ARG A 650 25.38 -6.71 -16.21
CA ARG A 650 24.97 -6.42 -14.82
C ARG A 650 26.07 -5.89 -13.92
N ARG A 651 27.22 -6.57 -13.82
CA ARG A 651 28.29 -6.18 -12.87
C ARG A 651 29.66 -6.08 -13.50
N GLY A 652 29.94 -6.81 -14.58
CA GLY A 652 31.26 -6.84 -15.21
C GLY A 652 31.73 -5.46 -15.66
N ALA A 653 30.83 -4.66 -16.26
CA ALA A 653 31.17 -3.31 -16.70
C ALA A 653 31.38 -2.30 -15.56
N ARG A 654 30.79 -2.52 -14.37
CA ARG A 654 31.03 -1.65 -13.19
C ARG A 654 32.45 -1.76 -12.65
N ALA A 655 33.15 -2.87 -12.90
CA ALA A 655 34.54 -3.05 -12.47
C ALA A 655 35.52 -2.24 -13.33
N LEU A 656 35.12 -1.86 -14.54
CA LEU A 656 35.90 -1.05 -15.48
C LEU A 656 35.76 0.46 -15.20
N ASP A 657 34.78 0.85 -14.38
CA ASP A 657 34.55 2.22 -13.91
C ASP A 657 35.22 2.43 -12.55
N ASN A 658 36.49 2.82 -12.53
CA ASN A 658 37.17 3.23 -11.31
C ASN A 658 37.02 4.75 -11.10
N ASN A 659 36.72 5.19 -9.87
CA ASN A 659 36.54 6.61 -9.53
C ASN A 659 37.87 7.39 -9.44
N HIS A 660 39.01 6.70 -9.58
CA HIS A 660 40.35 7.29 -9.43
C HIS A 660 41.13 7.46 -10.74
N THR A 661 40.65 6.90 -11.86
CA THR A 661 41.23 7.10 -13.20
C THR A 661 40.33 7.99 -14.05
N GLN A 662 40.96 8.78 -14.92
CA GLN A 662 40.29 9.80 -15.72
C GLN A 662 39.39 9.14 -16.79
N THR A 663 38.22 9.77 -17.00
CA THR A 663 37.16 9.55 -18.01
C THR A 663 37.07 8.19 -18.72
N GLY A 664 35.88 7.57 -18.73
CA GLY A 664 35.60 6.30 -19.45
C GLY A 664 36.02 6.24 -20.93
N GLU A 665 36.24 7.39 -21.57
CA GLU A 665 36.88 7.51 -22.90
C GLU A 665 38.31 6.93 -22.94
N GLU A 666 39.10 7.08 -21.87
CA GLU A 666 40.46 6.56 -21.78
C GLU A 666 40.42 5.03 -21.60
N SER A 667 39.49 4.50 -20.80
CA SER A 667 39.22 3.07 -20.71
C SER A 667 38.78 2.49 -22.05
N HIS A 668 37.88 3.17 -22.78
CA HIS A 668 37.46 2.76 -24.12
C HIS A 668 38.61 2.78 -25.14
N LYS A 669 39.46 3.82 -25.10
CA LYS A 669 40.64 3.95 -25.95
C LYS A 669 41.67 2.86 -25.66
N ASN A 670 41.93 2.56 -24.40
CA ASN A 670 42.84 1.49 -23.97
C ASN A 670 42.29 0.10 -24.37
N LEU A 671 40.98 -0.12 -24.21
CA LEU A 671 40.31 -1.35 -24.67
C LEU A 671 40.36 -1.49 -26.20
N SER A 672 40.20 -0.40 -26.94
CA SER A 672 40.32 -0.40 -28.41
C SER A 672 41.74 -0.73 -28.86
N TYR A 673 42.76 -0.11 -28.25
CA TYR A 673 44.17 -0.45 -28.52
C TYR A 673 44.50 -1.90 -28.16
N PHE A 674 43.92 -2.39 -27.07
CA PHE A 674 44.09 -3.77 -26.63
C PHE A 674 43.40 -4.76 -27.58
N LEU A 675 42.23 -4.42 -28.13
CA LEU A 675 41.55 -5.19 -29.17
C LEU A 675 42.38 -5.26 -30.45
N ASP A 676 43.00 -4.15 -30.83
CA ASP A 676 43.92 -4.10 -31.97
C ASP A 676 45.17 -4.98 -31.72
N ASP A 677 45.76 -4.94 -30.51
CA ASP A 677 46.91 -5.79 -30.16
C ASP A 677 46.54 -7.27 -30.09
N LEU A 678 45.35 -7.63 -29.59
CA LEU A 678 44.82 -8.99 -29.59
C LEU A 678 44.53 -9.52 -30.99
N ASN A 679 44.00 -8.68 -31.89
CA ASN A 679 43.80 -9.03 -33.29
C ASN A 679 45.12 -9.25 -34.04
N ILE A 680 46.21 -8.59 -33.60
CA ILE A 680 47.55 -8.74 -34.18
C ILE A 680 48.29 -9.96 -33.60
N ARG A 681 48.16 -10.24 -32.29
CA ARG A 681 48.95 -11.27 -31.56
C ARG A 681 48.20 -12.57 -31.25
N GLY A 682 46.88 -12.61 -31.48
CA GLY A 682 46.02 -13.72 -31.03
C GLY A 682 45.63 -13.62 -29.56
N LEU A 683 44.61 -14.40 -29.16
CA LEU A 683 43.94 -14.40 -27.84
C LEU A 683 44.82 -14.80 -26.63
N GLU A 684 46.13 -14.96 -26.80
CA GLU A 684 47.08 -15.43 -25.76
C GLU A 684 47.81 -14.28 -25.04
N SER A 685 47.23 -13.08 -24.98
CA SER A 685 47.85 -11.95 -24.28
C SER A 685 47.82 -12.17 -22.76
N GLU A 686 48.98 -12.15 -22.11
CA GLU A 686 49.14 -12.28 -20.65
C GLU A 686 48.32 -11.23 -19.88
N THR A 687 48.15 -10.05 -20.47
CA THR A 687 47.31 -8.96 -19.94
C THR A 687 45.82 -9.30 -19.97
N PHE A 688 45.36 -10.08 -20.96
CA PHE A 688 43.97 -10.54 -21.07
C PHE A 688 43.61 -11.52 -19.97
N GLN A 689 44.49 -12.49 -19.74
CA GLN A 689 44.30 -13.52 -18.72
C GLN A 689 44.27 -12.92 -17.33
N ASN A 690 45.14 -11.94 -17.06
CA ASN A 690 45.12 -11.18 -15.81
C ASN A 690 43.78 -10.48 -15.60
N LEU A 691 43.17 -9.89 -16.64
CA LEU A 691 41.90 -9.15 -16.53
C LEU A 691 40.69 -10.08 -16.28
N ILE A 692 40.71 -11.29 -16.86
CA ILE A 692 39.71 -12.33 -16.62
C ILE A 692 39.82 -12.87 -15.19
N ASP A 693 41.03 -13.22 -14.75
CA ASP A 693 41.29 -13.76 -13.41
C ASP A 693 40.91 -12.76 -12.33
N LEU A 694 41.20 -11.48 -12.58
CA LEU A 694 40.74 -10.34 -11.80
C LEU A 694 39.19 -10.30 -11.75
N SER A 695 38.48 -10.38 -12.88
CA SER A 695 37.00 -10.30 -12.86
C SER A 695 36.29 -11.44 -12.10
N GLY A 696 36.95 -12.60 -11.94
CA GLY A 696 36.43 -13.79 -11.24
C GLY A 696 36.58 -13.74 -9.72
N GLU A 697 37.56 -13.02 -9.18
CA GLU A 697 37.85 -12.93 -7.76
C GLU A 697 37.50 -11.54 -7.19
N ALA A 698 36.22 -11.23 -7.03
CA ALA A 698 35.82 -10.09 -6.20
C ALA A 698 35.94 -10.47 -4.70
N PRO A 699 36.88 -9.90 -3.90
CA PRO A 699 36.93 -10.17 -2.48
C PRO A 699 35.79 -9.41 -1.79
N SER A 700 35.10 -10.08 -0.87
CA SER A 700 33.93 -9.54 -0.15
C SER A 700 34.23 -8.39 0.82
N ASN A 701 35.48 -7.91 0.93
CA ASN A 701 35.87 -6.89 1.91
C ASN A 701 36.79 -5.79 1.33
N GLY A 702 36.20 -4.59 1.26
CA GLY A 702 36.79 -3.25 1.10
C GLY A 702 38.28 -3.06 0.79
N ARG A 703 38.57 -2.73 -0.49
CA ARG A 703 39.34 -1.54 -0.94
C ARG A 703 39.19 -1.44 -2.47
N LYS A 704 38.45 -0.42 -2.94
CA LYS A 704 38.07 -0.21 -4.35
C LYS A 704 39.10 0.59 -5.18
N GLY A 705 40.35 0.67 -4.72
CA GLY A 705 41.29 1.70 -5.19
C GLY A 705 42.31 1.31 -6.25
N GLU A 706 42.55 0.02 -6.52
CA GLU A 706 43.74 -0.43 -7.27
C GLU A 706 43.45 -1.36 -8.45
N TRP A 707 42.20 -1.40 -8.93
CA TRP A 707 41.80 -2.18 -10.11
C TRP A 707 41.83 -1.34 -11.38
#